data_AF-A0A521D3Z5-F1
#
_entry.id   AF-A0A521D3Z5-F1
#
_cell.length_a   1.000
_cell.length_b   1.000
_cell.length_c   1.000
_cell.angle_alpha   90.00
_cell.angle_beta   90.00
_cell.angle_gamma   90.00
#
_symmetry.space_group_name_H-M   'P 1'
#
loop_
_entity.id
_entity.type
_entity.pdbx_description
1 polymer ?
#
loop_
_entity_poly.entity_id
_entity_poly.type
_entity_poly.pdbx_seq_one_letter_code
_entity_poly.pdbx_strand_id
1 'polypeptide(L)'
;MEKEKFLVVLCNCGGKISEKINFKELKELAEKQERVAEVLETKDFCINPEEQVKRLGKEFSGLIFCGCSERSSLKFNEDRITKLLKNLGINPAMFETVNLREQCLMVHDDTEGMNQRAKDQFLMAYEKLKTNVEALKENLKKRVLIVGGGVAGQSCAQALSDMGIDTVIVEEKPYLGGFAASIPALWQSESYPSVCTSQCVIPVVGRETLLKDGITVYTNSTVEKIEKENGKFKVRIRRKTLKVDPEKCIGCGKCEEVCPVEVPNEFNLGKTKRRAIYKAFPLALPDVYQIDEENCTLCGECEKVCPTSAIDLSREGDTIEDEFGAVVIATGLKGGDVSVYKELGYEFPEVITLTEYQRYRANNFFGKKPREISFVLCKKDSVGYCSRLCCLETVKAAFMLAKQVPDVKVKIFYKSLGTTGRAFEEYRRRAEKLGVEFIQTQVEKIERKGEGELLIKTENGEYYSNLAVVADPLIPAQYRITEMLKVFTDIYGFPLEFQPRVINPLETFVERVYVVGAAKGFKDVQESIESALGAAPKIYRDLKGREKKYYAEIDQDKCSRCETCLMCCPHGAISIKEEKEENRVVIDSNLCRGCGLCYAACPSKAIRFSNLEDEQILKMAEVAFKHLPKGKPRILAFLCYWCAYGAADLMGYNNVKIPENVRTIRVRCSASLSLDVISEILARDLADGIIVAGCPVDNCHHAWGNYMQERRIETLNESLELLGVTDKKVRWEYIGVPNWLKLANAIKEMNRELTAIKEGSYVQN
;
A
#
# COMPACT_ATOMS: atom_id res chain seq x y z
N MET A 1 -10.96 40.59 -11.75
CA MET A 1 -10.12 39.46 -12.17
C MET A 1 -10.05 39.48 -13.69
N GLU A 2 -8.85 39.48 -14.25
CA GLU A 2 -8.69 39.24 -15.69
C GLU A 2 -9.33 37.88 -16.01
N LYS A 3 -10.15 37.78 -17.06
CA LYS A 3 -10.76 36.49 -17.43
C LYS A 3 -9.62 35.52 -17.76
N GLU A 4 -9.71 34.31 -17.23
CA GLU A 4 -8.80 33.22 -17.59
C GLU A 4 -8.71 33.07 -19.12
N LYS A 5 -7.49 32.91 -19.63
CA LYS A 5 -7.17 32.81 -21.06
C LYS A 5 -6.69 31.39 -21.35
N PHE A 6 -7.51 30.62 -22.05
CA PHE A 6 -7.21 29.23 -22.37
C PHE A 6 -6.57 29.09 -23.75
N LEU A 7 -5.58 28.20 -23.84
CA LEU A 7 -5.05 27.68 -25.09
C LEU A 7 -5.79 26.40 -25.47
N VAL A 8 -6.29 26.32 -26.70
CA VAL A 8 -6.78 25.07 -27.27
C VAL A 8 -5.73 24.52 -28.22
N VAL A 9 -5.29 23.28 -28.02
CA VAL A 9 -4.35 22.60 -28.90
C VAL A 9 -5.10 21.55 -29.72
N LEU A 10 -5.17 21.73 -31.03
CA LEU A 10 -5.70 20.76 -31.99
C LEU A 10 -4.54 19.96 -32.59
N CYS A 11 -4.25 18.79 -32.02
CA CYS A 11 -3.18 17.91 -32.49
C CYS A 11 -3.74 16.87 -33.46
N ASN A 12 -3.32 16.88 -34.73
CA ASN A 12 -3.86 15.98 -35.75
C ASN A 12 -3.14 14.61 -35.87
N CYS A 13 -2.09 14.37 -35.07
CA CYS A 13 -1.33 13.10 -35.04
C CYS A 13 -0.75 12.70 -36.43
N GLY A 14 -0.12 13.65 -37.12
CA GLY A 14 0.48 13.46 -38.43
C GLY A 14 -0.55 13.35 -39.57
N GLY A 15 -1.70 14.00 -39.42
CA GLY A 15 -2.81 14.00 -40.38
C GLY A 15 -3.93 13.01 -40.04
N LYS A 16 -3.64 11.95 -39.27
CA LYS A 16 -4.58 10.84 -39.00
C LYS A 16 -5.94 11.28 -38.46
N ILE A 17 -5.97 12.29 -37.59
CA ILE A 17 -7.22 12.75 -36.98
C ILE A 17 -7.95 13.71 -37.94
N SER A 18 -7.22 14.64 -38.56
CA SER A 18 -7.79 15.62 -39.49
C SER A 18 -8.29 15.03 -40.81
N GLU A 19 -7.86 13.80 -41.16
CA GLU A 19 -8.37 13.05 -42.31
C GLU A 19 -9.86 12.70 -42.19
N LYS A 20 -10.38 12.53 -40.98
CA LYS A 20 -11.80 12.18 -40.75
C LYS A 20 -12.55 13.17 -39.85
N ILE A 21 -11.84 13.96 -39.05
CA ILE A 21 -12.44 14.99 -38.20
C ILE A 21 -12.09 16.36 -38.79
N ASN A 22 -13.12 17.16 -39.07
CA ASN A 22 -13.04 18.50 -39.61
C ASN A 22 -12.51 19.48 -38.56
N PHE A 23 -11.19 19.67 -38.59
CA PHE A 23 -10.49 20.59 -37.68
C PHE A 23 -10.86 22.05 -37.93
N LYS A 24 -11.29 22.42 -39.14
CA LYS A 24 -11.74 23.78 -39.44
C LYS A 24 -12.97 24.12 -38.61
N GLU A 25 -13.98 23.26 -38.63
CA GLU A 25 -15.20 23.47 -37.84
C GLU A 25 -14.94 23.40 -36.33
N LEU A 26 -14.06 22.50 -35.89
CA LEU A 26 -13.69 22.40 -34.48
C LEU A 26 -12.93 23.64 -34.00
N LYS A 27 -12.04 24.19 -34.83
CA LYS A 27 -11.33 25.44 -34.58
C LYS A 27 -12.29 26.62 -34.49
N GLU A 28 -13.19 26.77 -35.46
CA GLU A 28 -14.21 27.83 -35.45
C GLU A 28 -15.12 27.74 -34.22
N LEU A 29 -15.46 26.52 -33.78
CA LEU A 29 -16.21 26.31 -32.53
C LEU A 29 -15.41 26.74 -31.31
N ALA A 30 -14.11 26.42 -31.26
CA ALA A 30 -13.22 26.77 -30.17
C ALA A 30 -12.99 28.28 -30.07
N GLU A 31 -12.75 28.97 -31.18
CA GLU A 31 -12.53 30.42 -31.23
C GLU A 31 -13.76 31.23 -30.82
N LYS A 32 -14.97 30.66 -30.96
CA LYS A 32 -16.22 31.28 -30.49
C LYS A 32 -16.39 31.25 -28.97
N GLN A 33 -15.56 30.50 -28.24
CA GLN A 33 -15.69 30.37 -26.80
C GLN A 33 -15.03 31.55 -26.08
N GLU A 34 -15.77 32.17 -25.17
CA GLU A 34 -15.39 33.42 -24.49
C GLU A 34 -13.99 33.43 -23.84
N ARG A 35 -13.56 32.31 -23.23
CA ARG A 35 -12.26 32.20 -22.53
C ARG A 35 -11.14 31.63 -23.39
N VAL A 36 -11.40 31.27 -24.65
CA VAL A 36 -10.36 30.76 -25.56
C VAL A 36 -9.61 31.93 -26.18
N ALA A 37 -8.32 32.04 -25.86
CA ALA A 37 -7.48 33.14 -26.31
C ALA A 37 -6.69 32.83 -27.59
N GLU A 38 -6.44 31.54 -27.85
CA GLU A 38 -5.68 31.07 -29.01
C GLU A 38 -6.01 29.60 -29.31
N VAL A 39 -5.98 29.23 -30.60
CA VAL A 39 -6.12 27.84 -31.04
C VAL A 39 -4.88 27.43 -31.84
N LEU A 40 -4.03 26.59 -31.24
CA LEU A 40 -2.84 26.03 -31.86
C LEU A 40 -3.19 24.74 -32.60
N GLU A 41 -3.12 24.77 -33.93
CA GLU A 41 -3.17 23.55 -34.74
C GLU A 41 -1.75 23.01 -34.98
N THR A 42 -1.56 21.71 -34.74
CA THR A 42 -0.25 21.07 -34.90
C THR A 42 -0.38 19.61 -35.30
N LYS A 43 0.65 19.09 -35.98
CA LYS A 43 0.68 17.69 -36.39
C LYS A 43 1.23 16.75 -35.31
N ASP A 44 2.02 17.28 -34.40
CA ASP A 44 2.90 16.51 -33.53
C ASP A 44 3.15 17.22 -32.20
N PHE A 45 2.09 17.62 -31.49
CA PHE A 45 2.24 18.27 -30.18
C PHE A 45 3.08 17.45 -29.18
N CYS A 46 3.11 16.13 -29.31
CA CYS A 46 3.95 15.26 -28.49
C CYS A 46 5.46 15.39 -28.76
N ILE A 47 5.87 16.18 -29.76
CA ILE A 47 7.25 16.51 -30.12
C ILE A 47 7.49 18.00 -29.79
N ASN A 48 8.35 18.27 -28.80
CA ASN A 48 8.69 19.62 -28.33
C ASN A 48 7.46 20.53 -28.02
N PRO A 49 6.45 20.06 -27.25
CA PRO A 49 5.24 20.84 -26.97
C PRO A 49 5.52 22.23 -26.38
N GLU A 50 6.50 22.34 -25.49
CA GLU A 50 6.87 23.61 -24.85
C GLU A 50 7.29 24.67 -25.86
N GLU A 51 8.09 24.27 -26.85
CA GLU A 51 8.56 25.18 -27.89
C GLU A 51 7.39 25.62 -28.79
N GLN A 52 6.50 24.69 -29.13
CA GLN A 52 5.31 24.99 -29.93
C GLN A 52 4.42 26.04 -29.24
N VAL A 53 4.20 25.91 -27.93
CA VAL A 53 3.43 26.89 -27.17
C VAL A 53 4.17 28.21 -27.01
N LYS A 54 5.48 28.18 -26.70
CA LYS A 54 6.29 29.41 -26.55
C LYS A 54 6.35 30.26 -27.82
N ARG A 55 6.30 29.65 -29.01
CA ARG A 55 6.25 30.37 -30.29
C ARG A 55 5.00 31.24 -30.47
N LEU A 56 3.94 31.00 -29.71
CA LEU A 56 2.74 31.84 -29.72
C LEU A 56 2.98 33.21 -29.08
N GLY A 57 4.04 33.37 -28.27
CA GLY A 57 4.39 34.65 -27.63
C GLY A 57 3.34 35.18 -26.65
N LYS A 58 2.49 34.29 -26.12
CA LYS A 58 1.39 34.60 -25.21
C LYS A 58 1.45 33.71 -23.97
N GLU A 59 0.97 34.23 -22.85
CA GLU A 59 0.76 33.47 -21.62
C GLU A 59 -0.69 32.99 -21.54
N PHE A 60 -0.88 31.79 -20.98
CA PHE A 60 -2.18 31.16 -20.85
C PHE A 60 -2.37 30.68 -19.41
N SER A 61 -3.60 30.75 -18.91
CA SER A 61 -3.94 30.28 -17.56
C SER A 61 -4.48 28.85 -17.55
N GLY A 62 -4.78 28.27 -18.72
CA GLY A 62 -5.23 26.89 -18.85
C GLY A 62 -5.07 26.36 -20.27
N LEU A 63 -5.13 25.03 -20.42
CA LEU A 63 -4.91 24.35 -21.69
C LEU A 63 -5.93 23.22 -21.92
N ILE A 64 -6.58 23.22 -23.08
CA ILE A 64 -7.40 22.10 -23.56
C ILE A 64 -6.63 21.39 -24.67
N PHE A 65 -6.30 20.11 -24.46
CA PHE A 65 -5.61 19.31 -25.46
C PHE A 65 -6.59 18.41 -26.22
N CYS A 66 -6.80 18.70 -27.50
CA CYS A 66 -7.60 17.89 -28.41
C CYS A 66 -6.69 16.98 -29.24
N GLY A 67 -6.70 15.67 -28.95
CA GLY A 67 -5.79 14.73 -29.59
C GLY A 67 -5.97 13.29 -29.11
N CYS A 68 -4.87 12.65 -28.72
CA CYS A 68 -4.90 11.29 -28.16
C CYS A 68 -5.20 11.28 -26.65
N SER A 69 -5.52 10.11 -26.13
CA SER A 69 -5.67 9.84 -24.70
C SER A 69 -4.38 10.15 -23.92
N GLU A 70 -4.49 10.90 -22.81
CA GLU A 70 -3.38 11.05 -21.86
C GLU A 70 -3.11 9.78 -21.04
N ARG A 71 -4.06 8.84 -21.05
CA ARG A 71 -3.92 7.58 -20.32
C ARG A 71 -3.10 6.55 -21.10
N SER A 72 -3.39 6.44 -22.40
CA SER A 72 -2.85 5.37 -23.26
C SER A 72 -1.72 5.84 -24.17
N SER A 73 -1.48 7.16 -24.29
CA SER A 73 -0.39 7.70 -25.10
C SER A 73 0.98 7.46 -24.45
N LEU A 74 1.87 6.79 -25.18
CA LEU A 74 3.26 6.55 -24.75
C LEU A 74 4.12 7.83 -24.73
N LYS A 75 3.74 8.85 -25.50
CA LYS A 75 4.52 10.11 -25.61
C LYS A 75 3.90 11.30 -24.89
N PHE A 76 2.62 11.21 -24.52
CA PHE A 76 1.84 12.30 -23.96
C PHE A 76 0.98 11.81 -22.78
N ASN A 77 1.62 11.37 -21.71
CA ASN A 77 0.97 10.85 -20.50
C ASN A 77 0.89 11.90 -19.38
N GLU A 78 0.14 11.61 -18.31
CA GLU A 78 -0.09 12.53 -17.16
C GLU A 78 1.21 13.13 -16.59
N ASP A 79 2.27 12.34 -16.46
CA ASP A 79 3.57 12.82 -15.93
C ASP A 79 4.23 13.85 -16.85
N ARG A 80 4.21 13.60 -18.16
CA ARG A 80 4.76 14.53 -19.16
C ARG A 80 3.92 15.79 -19.29
N ILE A 81 2.59 15.64 -19.24
CA ILE A 81 1.66 16.78 -19.24
C ILE A 81 1.90 17.65 -18.02
N THR A 82 2.01 17.06 -16.82
CA THR A 82 2.26 17.81 -15.59
C THR A 82 3.56 18.60 -15.67
N LYS A 83 4.64 18.01 -16.23
CA LYS A 83 5.91 18.71 -16.46
C LYS A 83 5.78 19.83 -17.49
N LEU A 84 5.11 19.57 -18.61
CA LEU A 84 4.83 20.55 -19.65
C LEU A 84 4.10 21.78 -19.06
N LEU A 85 3.00 21.55 -18.33
CA LEU A 85 2.20 22.63 -17.75
C LEU A 85 3.04 23.48 -16.80
N LYS A 86 3.83 22.84 -15.93
CA LYS A 86 4.76 23.55 -15.03
C LYS A 86 5.76 24.41 -15.78
N ASN A 87 6.35 23.89 -16.86
CA ASN A 87 7.32 24.64 -17.68
C ASN A 87 6.68 25.79 -18.47
N LEU A 88 5.37 25.73 -18.70
CA LEU A 88 4.58 26.80 -19.30
C LEU A 88 4.01 27.78 -18.26
N GLY A 89 4.24 27.56 -16.96
CA GLY A 89 3.63 28.38 -15.90
C GLY A 89 2.12 28.14 -15.71
N ILE A 90 1.58 27.07 -16.28
CA ILE A 90 0.17 26.70 -16.17
C ILE A 90 -0.01 25.76 -14.98
N ASN A 91 -0.97 26.06 -14.09
CA ASN A 91 -1.29 25.18 -12.98
C ASN A 91 -1.77 23.80 -13.50
N PRO A 92 -1.26 22.65 -13.01
CA PRO A 92 -1.63 21.34 -13.54
C PRO A 92 -3.11 20.96 -13.45
N ALA A 93 -3.89 21.63 -12.59
CA ALA A 93 -5.34 21.44 -12.55
C ALA A 93 -6.07 22.16 -13.70
N MET A 94 -5.47 23.21 -14.27
CA MET A 94 -6.02 24.01 -15.37
C MET A 94 -5.74 23.36 -16.73
N PHE A 95 -6.04 22.07 -16.83
CA PHE A 95 -5.85 21.27 -18.03
C PHE A 95 -6.96 20.24 -18.22
N GLU A 96 -7.46 20.09 -19.44
CA GLU A 96 -8.37 18.99 -19.82
C GLU A 96 -7.98 18.39 -21.16
N THR A 97 -8.25 17.09 -21.32
CA THR A 97 -8.01 16.35 -22.58
C THR A 97 -9.33 16.06 -23.27
N VAL A 98 -9.38 16.29 -24.57
CA VAL A 98 -10.42 15.84 -25.49
C VAL A 98 -9.84 14.70 -26.33
N ASN A 99 -10.26 13.47 -26.02
CA ASN A 99 -9.77 12.25 -26.67
C ASN A 99 -10.47 12.05 -28.03
N LEU A 100 -9.89 12.64 -29.06
CA LEU A 100 -10.36 12.58 -30.44
C LEU A 100 -9.85 11.36 -31.21
N ARG A 101 -8.86 10.64 -30.69
CA ARG A 101 -8.23 9.51 -31.40
C ARG A 101 -8.82 8.17 -30.98
N GLU A 102 -8.49 7.70 -29.78
CA GLU A 102 -8.88 6.36 -29.32
C GLU A 102 -10.39 6.25 -29.09
N GLN A 103 -11.02 7.28 -28.50
CA GLN A 103 -12.44 7.27 -28.13
C GLN A 103 -13.34 8.10 -29.05
N CYS A 104 -12.85 8.50 -30.23
CA CYS A 104 -13.65 9.15 -31.27
C CYS A 104 -13.33 8.59 -32.66
N LEU A 105 -12.18 8.94 -33.23
CA LEU A 105 -11.77 8.50 -34.58
C LEU A 105 -11.78 6.98 -34.77
N MET A 106 -11.18 6.23 -33.83
CA MET A 106 -10.91 4.80 -34.04
C MET A 106 -12.15 3.91 -33.81
N VAL A 107 -13.12 4.40 -33.03
CA VAL A 107 -14.29 3.61 -32.59
C VAL A 107 -15.57 3.89 -33.39
N HIS A 108 -15.51 4.74 -34.43
CA HIS A 108 -16.61 4.98 -35.35
C HIS A 108 -16.13 4.86 -36.80
N ASP A 109 -17.08 4.73 -37.73
CA ASP A 109 -16.82 4.79 -39.18
C ASP A 109 -17.51 5.98 -39.85
N ASP A 110 -18.62 6.48 -39.29
CA ASP A 110 -19.33 7.65 -39.79
C ASP A 110 -18.58 8.96 -39.48
N THR A 111 -18.09 9.62 -40.54
CA THR A 111 -17.39 10.90 -40.47
C THR A 111 -18.26 11.99 -39.84
N GLU A 112 -19.56 12.04 -40.15
CA GLU A 112 -20.44 13.10 -39.64
C GLU A 112 -20.66 12.93 -38.12
N GLY A 113 -20.99 11.72 -37.68
CA GLY A 113 -21.09 11.39 -36.25
C GLY A 113 -19.77 11.60 -35.48
N MET A 114 -18.61 11.33 -36.10
CA MET A 114 -17.30 11.67 -35.50
C MET A 114 -17.14 13.17 -35.29
N ASN A 115 -17.53 14.00 -36.27
CA ASN A 115 -17.43 15.45 -36.17
C ASN A 115 -18.36 16.00 -35.07
N GLN A 116 -19.60 15.52 -35.00
CA GLN A 116 -20.55 15.88 -33.96
C GLN A 116 -20.01 15.53 -32.57
N ARG A 117 -19.49 14.31 -32.42
CA ARG A 117 -18.87 13.86 -31.17
C ARG A 117 -17.65 14.67 -30.77
N ALA A 118 -16.77 15.00 -31.72
CA ALA A 118 -15.58 15.81 -31.45
C ALA A 118 -15.95 17.20 -30.92
N LYS A 119 -16.95 17.86 -31.53
CA LYS A 119 -17.47 19.15 -31.08
C LYS A 119 -18.07 19.08 -29.69
N ASP A 120 -18.90 18.07 -29.43
CA ASP A 120 -19.53 17.88 -28.11
C ASP A 120 -18.49 17.61 -27.01
N GLN A 121 -17.51 16.72 -27.26
CA GLN A 121 -16.45 16.43 -26.29
C GLN A 121 -15.57 17.65 -26.01
N PHE A 122 -15.32 18.51 -27.00
CA PHE A 122 -14.65 19.79 -26.80
C PHE A 122 -15.46 20.71 -25.87
N LEU A 123 -16.77 20.86 -26.12
CA LEU A 123 -17.63 21.69 -25.26
C LEU A 123 -17.68 21.16 -23.82
N MET A 124 -17.74 19.84 -23.64
CA MET A 124 -17.68 19.21 -22.31
C MET A 124 -16.37 19.58 -21.58
N ALA A 125 -15.22 19.44 -22.24
CA ALA A 125 -13.93 19.78 -21.66
C ALA A 125 -13.80 21.28 -21.35
N TYR A 126 -14.35 22.14 -22.21
CA TYR A 126 -14.37 23.58 -22.01
C TYR A 126 -15.21 23.99 -20.80
N GLU A 127 -16.44 23.48 -20.67
CA GLU A 127 -17.30 23.76 -19.52
C GLU A 127 -16.71 23.24 -18.21
N LYS A 128 -16.04 22.09 -18.24
CA LYS A 128 -15.30 21.59 -17.08
C LYS A 128 -14.13 22.51 -16.74
N LEU A 129 -13.26 22.86 -17.69
CA LEU A 129 -12.08 23.67 -17.41
C LEU A 129 -12.44 25.06 -16.86
N LYS A 130 -13.53 25.68 -17.34
CA LYS A 130 -14.07 26.96 -16.81
C LYS A 130 -14.35 26.97 -15.32
N THR A 131 -14.57 25.80 -14.73
CA THR A 131 -14.97 25.60 -13.34
C THR A 131 -13.87 24.93 -12.52
N ASN A 132 -12.72 24.61 -13.12
CA ASN A 132 -11.61 24.05 -12.38
C ASN A 132 -11.01 25.09 -11.43
N VAL A 133 -10.47 24.59 -10.33
CA VAL A 133 -9.67 25.32 -9.36
C VAL A 133 -8.24 24.79 -9.39
N GLU A 134 -7.31 25.63 -8.94
CA GLU A 134 -5.89 25.29 -8.88
C GLU A 134 -5.61 24.02 -8.07
N ALA A 135 -4.56 23.30 -8.47
CA ALA A 135 -4.12 22.09 -7.80
C ALA A 135 -3.62 22.40 -6.38
N LEU A 136 -3.97 21.53 -5.43
CA LEU A 136 -3.40 21.57 -4.09
C LEU A 136 -1.91 21.23 -4.15
N LYS A 137 -1.06 22.15 -3.71
CA LYS A 137 0.37 21.93 -3.58
C LYS A 137 0.70 21.37 -2.20
N GLU A 138 1.21 20.14 -2.16
CA GLU A 138 1.56 19.51 -0.89
C GLU A 138 2.80 20.16 -0.26
N ASN A 139 2.73 20.39 1.05
CA ASN A 139 3.88 20.83 1.86
C ASN A 139 4.23 19.76 2.90
N LEU A 140 5.20 18.91 2.57
CA LEU A 140 5.52 17.72 3.34
C LEU A 140 6.83 17.89 4.13
N LYS A 141 6.88 17.29 5.32
CA LYS A 141 8.11 17.19 6.11
C LYS A 141 9.05 16.15 5.48
N LYS A 142 10.29 16.51 5.18
CA LYS A 142 11.31 15.59 4.65
C LYS A 142 11.97 14.77 5.76
N ARG A 143 11.17 14.04 6.54
CA ARG A 143 11.61 13.20 7.66
C ARG A 143 10.72 11.96 7.73
N VAL A 144 11.30 10.79 8.00
CA VAL A 144 10.61 9.50 7.94
C VAL A 144 10.65 8.80 9.30
N LEU A 145 9.50 8.35 9.76
CA LEU A 145 9.40 7.44 10.91
C LEU A 145 9.53 6.01 10.41
N ILE A 146 10.39 5.23 11.06
CA ILE A 146 10.58 3.80 10.81
C ILE A 146 10.24 3.07 12.11
N VAL A 147 9.18 2.26 12.08
CA VAL A 147 8.73 1.49 13.25
C VAL A 147 9.26 0.07 13.15
N GLY A 148 10.26 -0.25 13.97
CA GLY A 148 11.00 -1.51 13.99
C GLY A 148 12.45 -1.36 13.51
N GLY A 149 13.40 -1.66 14.40
CA GLY A 149 14.85 -1.67 14.19
C GLY A 149 15.41 -3.02 13.73
N GLY A 150 14.60 -3.85 13.08
CA GLY A 150 15.08 -5.04 12.37
C GLY A 150 15.93 -4.71 11.14
N VAL A 151 16.49 -5.72 10.47
CA VAL A 151 17.33 -5.54 9.28
C VAL A 151 16.65 -4.69 8.19
N ALA A 152 15.34 -4.87 7.97
CA ALA A 152 14.60 -4.09 6.98
C ALA A 152 14.46 -2.60 7.37
N GLY A 153 14.16 -2.31 8.64
CA GLY A 153 14.03 -0.93 9.12
C GLY A 153 15.36 -0.18 9.05
N GLN A 154 16.44 -0.84 9.49
CA GLN A 154 17.80 -0.31 9.40
C GLN A 154 18.22 -0.02 7.96
N SER A 155 18.05 -0.98 7.04
CA SER A 155 18.40 -0.77 5.63
C SER A 155 17.55 0.31 4.95
N CYS A 156 16.28 0.45 5.34
CA CYS A 156 15.43 1.55 4.84
C CYS A 156 15.95 2.91 5.33
N ALA A 157 16.31 3.01 6.61
CA ALA A 157 16.87 4.22 7.21
C ALA A 157 18.19 4.63 6.53
N GLN A 158 19.09 3.66 6.34
CA GLN A 158 20.37 3.86 5.67
C GLN A 158 20.19 4.39 4.25
N ALA A 159 19.33 3.76 3.44
CA ALA A 159 19.11 4.17 2.06
C ALA A 159 18.42 5.54 1.95
N LEU A 160 17.55 5.89 2.89
CA LEU A 160 16.92 7.23 2.93
C LEU A 160 17.90 8.31 3.36
N SER A 161 18.75 8.03 4.35
CA SER A 161 19.83 8.91 4.78
C SER A 161 20.83 9.18 3.63
N ASP A 162 21.19 8.15 2.84
CA ASP A 162 22.02 8.34 1.63
C ASP A 162 21.39 9.27 0.58
N MET A 163 20.06 9.38 0.57
CA MET A 163 19.30 10.28 -0.29
C MET A 163 19.07 11.67 0.35
N GLY A 164 19.64 11.94 1.52
CA GLY A 164 19.51 13.18 2.27
C GLY A 164 18.16 13.36 2.97
N ILE A 165 17.51 12.25 3.37
CA ILE A 165 16.26 12.27 4.13
C ILE A 165 16.52 11.81 5.56
N ASP A 166 16.17 12.67 6.53
CA ASP A 166 16.28 12.34 7.94
C ASP A 166 15.32 11.20 8.31
N THR A 167 15.78 10.29 9.16
CA THR A 167 14.98 9.16 9.63
C THR A 167 15.04 8.99 11.14
N VAL A 168 13.94 8.51 11.71
CA VAL A 168 13.86 8.11 13.13
C VAL A 168 13.43 6.66 13.18
N ILE A 169 14.26 5.81 13.76
CA ILE A 169 13.92 4.41 14.06
C ILE A 169 13.38 4.33 15.48
N VAL A 170 12.18 3.80 15.65
CA VAL A 170 11.60 3.45 16.95
C VAL A 170 11.62 1.92 17.10
N GLU A 171 12.39 1.43 18.06
CA GLU A 171 12.59 0.01 18.36
C GLU A 171 12.13 -0.30 19.79
N GLU A 172 11.24 -1.27 19.92
CA GLU A 172 10.63 -1.64 21.20
C GLU A 172 11.64 -2.31 22.14
N LYS A 173 12.61 -3.04 21.57
CA LYS A 173 13.64 -3.76 22.30
C LYS A 173 14.79 -2.83 22.69
N PRO A 174 15.62 -3.24 23.65
CA PRO A 174 16.83 -2.50 24.00
C PRO A 174 17.94 -2.55 22.94
N TYR A 175 17.70 -3.21 21.80
CA TYR A 175 18.71 -3.46 20.78
C TYR A 175 18.12 -3.54 19.36
N LEU A 176 18.97 -3.28 18.37
CA LEU A 176 18.72 -3.43 16.95
C LEU A 176 18.96 -4.87 16.46
N GLY A 177 18.29 -5.23 15.35
CA GLY A 177 18.46 -6.52 14.66
C GLY A 177 17.21 -7.40 14.66
N GLY A 178 16.19 -7.03 15.45
CA GLY A 178 14.87 -7.67 15.45
C GLY A 178 14.93 -9.19 15.64
N PHE A 179 14.06 -9.92 14.95
CA PHE A 179 14.00 -11.38 15.01
C PHE A 179 15.25 -12.09 14.46
N ALA A 180 15.98 -11.46 13.54
CA ALA A 180 17.21 -12.03 12.98
C ALA A 180 18.35 -12.12 14.03
N ALA A 181 18.35 -11.25 15.04
CA ALA A 181 19.34 -11.29 16.12
C ALA A 181 19.24 -12.56 16.98
N SER A 182 18.06 -13.18 17.09
CA SER A 182 17.89 -14.44 17.83
C SER A 182 18.33 -15.68 17.04
N ILE A 183 18.50 -15.58 15.72
CA ILE A 183 18.82 -16.72 14.83
C ILE A 183 20.35 -16.76 14.61
N PRO A 184 21.09 -17.77 15.10
CA PRO A 184 22.56 -17.79 15.06
C PRO A 184 23.14 -17.87 13.65
N ALA A 185 22.50 -18.61 12.74
CA ALA A 185 22.92 -18.76 11.35
C ALA A 185 21.88 -18.10 10.44
N LEU A 186 22.29 -17.21 9.55
CA LEU A 186 21.41 -16.52 8.59
C LEU A 186 21.73 -17.02 7.18
N TRP A 187 20.76 -17.00 6.28
CA TRP A 187 21.02 -17.26 4.87
C TRP A 187 21.90 -16.16 4.28
N GLN A 188 22.92 -16.53 3.50
CA GLN A 188 23.70 -15.53 2.77
C GLN A 188 22.90 -14.96 1.61
N SER A 189 22.49 -15.84 0.68
CA SER A 189 21.63 -15.45 -0.43
C SER A 189 20.94 -16.65 -1.09
N GLU A 190 19.90 -16.38 -1.88
CA GLU A 190 19.28 -17.39 -2.75
C GLU A 190 20.28 -17.99 -3.77
N SER A 191 21.29 -17.21 -4.15
CA SER A 191 22.25 -17.55 -5.20
C SER A 191 23.48 -18.32 -4.69
N TYR A 192 23.70 -18.40 -3.38
CA TYR A 192 24.86 -19.09 -2.83
C TYR A 192 24.51 -19.93 -1.59
N PRO A 193 24.63 -21.27 -1.65
CA PRO A 193 24.20 -22.20 -0.59
C PRO A 193 25.19 -22.19 0.60
N SER A 194 25.15 -21.09 1.35
CA SER A 194 26.02 -20.81 2.49
C SER A 194 25.26 -19.99 3.56
N VAL A 195 25.80 -19.97 4.78
CA VAL A 195 25.24 -19.21 5.90
C VAL A 195 26.19 -18.11 6.35
N CYS A 196 25.62 -16.98 6.76
CA CYS A 196 26.25 -15.99 7.61
C CYS A 196 25.90 -16.27 9.07
N THR A 197 26.50 -15.54 10.00
CA THR A 197 26.07 -15.54 11.40
C THR A 197 25.46 -14.20 11.78
N SER A 198 24.40 -14.22 12.59
CA SER A 198 23.80 -12.99 13.13
C SER A 198 24.78 -12.20 14.00
N GLN A 199 25.75 -12.87 14.64
CA GLN A 199 26.84 -12.22 15.38
C GLN A 199 27.76 -11.36 14.49
N CYS A 200 27.73 -11.56 13.18
CA CYS A 200 28.43 -10.74 12.19
C CYS A 200 27.48 -9.75 11.52
N VAL A 201 26.38 -10.24 10.95
CA VAL A 201 25.48 -9.42 10.13
C VAL A 201 24.80 -8.32 10.95
N ILE A 202 24.30 -8.64 12.15
CA ILE A 202 23.54 -7.67 12.95
C ILE A 202 24.44 -6.52 13.44
N PRO A 203 25.65 -6.77 13.99
CA PRO A 203 26.55 -5.68 14.32
C PRO A 203 27.02 -4.84 13.14
N VAL A 204 27.23 -5.43 11.96
CA VAL A 204 27.64 -4.67 10.76
C VAL A 204 26.54 -3.68 10.37
N VAL A 205 25.30 -4.16 10.21
CA VAL A 205 24.16 -3.31 9.83
C VAL A 205 23.83 -2.30 10.94
N GLY A 206 23.88 -2.73 12.20
CA GLY A 206 23.60 -1.87 13.35
C GLY A 206 24.62 -0.75 13.52
N ARG A 207 25.92 -1.06 13.38
CA ARG A 207 26.97 -0.05 13.50
C ARG A 207 26.87 0.99 12.39
N GLU A 208 26.63 0.55 11.16
CA GLU A 208 26.40 1.47 10.05
C GLU A 208 25.19 2.37 10.33
N THR A 209 24.09 1.82 10.86
CA THR A 209 22.90 2.60 11.21
C THR A 209 23.19 3.64 12.30
N LEU A 210 23.90 3.26 13.36
CA LEU A 210 24.14 4.12 14.53
C LEU A 210 25.16 5.23 14.28
N LEU A 211 26.13 4.99 13.38
CA LEU A 211 27.20 5.96 13.08
C LEU A 211 26.85 6.88 11.89
N LYS A 212 25.69 6.69 11.26
CA LYS A 212 25.32 7.42 10.06
C LYS A 212 24.52 8.67 10.39
N ASP A 213 24.96 9.80 9.85
CA ASP A 213 24.27 11.07 9.98
C ASP A 213 22.85 11.01 9.39
N GLY A 214 21.94 11.80 9.96
CA GLY A 214 20.53 11.83 9.55
C GLY A 214 19.71 10.63 10.01
N ILE A 215 20.27 9.70 10.80
CA ILE A 215 19.52 8.62 11.45
C ILE A 215 19.50 8.84 12.96
N THR A 216 18.31 8.91 13.55
CA THR A 216 18.11 8.89 15.01
C THR A 216 17.50 7.55 15.40
N VAL A 217 18.04 6.91 16.43
CA VAL A 217 17.54 5.60 16.92
C VAL A 217 17.05 5.73 18.35
N TYR A 218 15.79 5.34 18.58
CA TYR A 218 15.19 5.21 19.90
C TYR A 218 14.90 3.74 20.19
N THR A 219 15.80 3.08 20.94
CA THR A 219 15.55 1.76 21.53
C THR A 219 14.72 1.86 22.81
N ASN A 220 14.14 0.75 23.29
CA ASN A 220 13.14 0.72 24.38
C ASN A 220 12.03 1.75 24.21
N SER A 221 11.64 1.96 22.97
CA SER A 221 10.72 3.02 22.62
C SER A 221 9.57 2.48 21.80
N THR A 222 8.38 2.98 22.08
CA THR A 222 7.17 2.57 21.37
C THR A 222 6.42 3.80 20.89
N VAL A 223 5.78 3.67 19.73
CA VAL A 223 4.84 4.68 19.27
C VAL A 223 3.55 4.56 20.10
N GLU A 224 3.21 5.61 20.84
CA GLU A 224 1.99 5.67 21.65
C GLU A 224 0.79 6.15 20.86
N LYS A 225 0.99 7.14 19.99
CA LYS A 225 -0.07 7.80 19.23
C LYS A 225 0.47 8.31 17.90
N ILE A 226 -0.35 8.20 16.84
CA ILE A 226 -0.11 8.87 15.56
C ILE A 226 -1.36 9.65 15.18
N GLU A 227 -1.19 10.94 14.94
CA GLU A 227 -2.21 11.82 14.42
C GLU A 227 -1.80 12.33 13.04
N LYS A 228 -2.78 12.42 12.15
CA LYS A 228 -2.58 12.88 10.77
C LYS A 228 -3.08 14.30 10.67
N GLU A 229 -2.21 15.22 10.29
CA GLU A 229 -2.56 16.64 10.18
C GLU A 229 -1.74 17.35 9.11
N ASN A 230 -2.42 18.01 8.17
CA ASN A 230 -1.84 18.84 7.11
C ASN A 230 -0.73 18.10 6.34
N GLY A 231 -0.97 16.82 6.04
CA GLY A 231 -0.03 15.96 5.35
C GLY A 231 1.14 15.51 6.21
N LYS A 232 1.11 15.66 7.53
CA LYS A 232 2.16 15.18 8.43
C LYS A 232 1.61 14.13 9.38
N PHE A 233 2.51 13.28 9.86
CA PHE A 233 2.27 12.35 10.95
C PHE A 233 2.87 12.96 12.21
N LYS A 234 2.01 13.45 13.10
CA LYS A 234 2.38 13.87 14.46
C LYS A 234 2.43 12.63 15.33
N VAL A 235 3.61 12.32 15.85
CA VAL A 235 3.86 11.04 16.50
C VAL A 235 4.33 11.28 17.92
N ARG A 236 3.67 10.61 18.86
CA ARG A 236 4.08 10.54 20.25
C ARG A 236 4.87 9.25 20.48
N ILE A 237 6.12 9.39 20.87
CA ILE A 237 7.06 8.29 21.10
C ILE A 237 7.34 8.22 22.60
N ARG A 238 7.03 7.09 23.22
CA ARG A 238 7.38 6.81 24.62
C ARG A 238 8.71 6.11 24.69
N ARG A 239 9.66 6.70 25.41
CA ARG A 239 10.91 6.05 25.82
C ARG A 239 10.67 5.46 27.20
N LYS A 240 10.69 4.12 27.32
CA LYS A 240 10.27 3.42 28.55
C LYS A 240 11.17 3.76 29.74
N THR A 241 12.47 3.73 29.51
CA THR A 241 13.49 3.99 30.52
C THR A 241 14.65 4.77 29.92
N LEU A 242 15.18 5.71 30.71
CA LEU A 242 16.38 6.50 30.37
C LEU A 242 17.44 6.41 31.49
N LYS A 243 17.33 5.40 32.36
CA LYS A 243 18.21 5.24 33.54
C LYS A 243 19.67 4.96 33.18
N VAL A 244 19.95 4.59 31.93
CA VAL A 244 21.31 4.50 31.39
C VAL A 244 21.40 5.41 30.18
N ASP A 245 22.27 6.40 30.25
CA ASP A 245 22.54 7.36 29.19
C ASP A 245 23.38 6.70 28.08
N PRO A 246 22.83 6.53 26.86
CA PRO A 246 23.54 5.88 25.76
C PRO A 246 24.74 6.68 25.25
N GLU A 247 24.82 7.99 25.49
CA GLU A 247 25.95 8.82 25.06
C GLU A 247 27.15 8.72 26.01
N LYS A 248 26.91 8.32 27.27
CA LYS A 248 27.96 8.17 28.31
C LYS A 248 28.33 6.72 28.56
N CYS A 249 27.44 5.77 28.27
CA CYS A 249 27.69 4.36 28.55
C CYS A 249 28.78 3.82 27.60
N ILE A 250 29.80 3.19 28.18
CA ILE A 250 30.92 2.59 27.42
C ILE A 250 30.86 1.06 27.37
N GLY A 251 29.72 0.46 27.73
CA GLY A 251 29.53 -0.99 27.63
C GLY A 251 30.44 -1.86 28.52
N CYS A 252 31.08 -1.31 29.56
CA CYS A 252 32.17 -1.99 30.28
C CYS A 252 31.77 -3.16 31.22
N GLY A 253 30.49 -3.32 31.56
CA GLY A 253 30.01 -4.44 32.38
C GLY A 253 30.20 -4.36 33.90
N LYS A 254 30.99 -3.41 34.42
CA LYS A 254 31.19 -3.24 35.88
C LYS A 254 29.89 -3.15 36.69
N CYS A 255 28.87 -2.53 36.11
CA CYS A 255 27.56 -2.37 36.75
C CYS A 255 26.79 -3.69 36.88
N GLU A 256 26.97 -4.61 35.95
CA GLU A 256 26.37 -5.95 35.96
C GLU A 256 27.01 -6.83 37.04
N GLU A 257 28.33 -6.74 37.22
CA GLU A 257 29.08 -7.51 38.23
C GLU A 257 28.60 -7.27 39.67
N VAL A 258 28.18 -6.05 39.99
CA VAL A 258 27.75 -5.66 41.33
C VAL A 258 26.24 -5.79 41.57
N CYS A 259 25.46 -6.10 40.53
CA CYS A 259 24.00 -6.15 40.65
C CYS A 259 23.56 -7.38 41.47
N PRO A 260 22.86 -7.20 42.61
CA PRO A 260 22.48 -8.33 43.46
C PRO A 260 21.28 -9.13 42.91
N VAL A 261 20.53 -8.55 41.97
CA VAL A 261 19.30 -9.16 41.43
C VAL A 261 19.63 -10.09 40.27
N GLU A 262 19.14 -11.33 40.33
CA GLU A 262 19.18 -12.28 39.21
C GLU A 262 17.78 -12.53 38.68
N VAL A 263 17.63 -12.48 37.36
CA VAL A 263 16.38 -12.76 36.65
C VAL A 263 16.62 -13.74 35.49
N PRO A 264 15.60 -14.51 35.09
CA PRO A 264 15.70 -15.35 33.89
C PRO A 264 16.04 -14.51 32.65
N ASN A 265 16.98 -14.98 31.82
CA ASN A 265 17.36 -14.29 30.59
C ASN A 265 16.41 -14.67 29.45
N GLU A 266 15.56 -13.74 29.04
CA GLU A 266 14.53 -13.89 28.01
C GLU A 266 15.13 -14.19 26.64
N PHE A 267 16.30 -13.61 26.31
CA PHE A 267 17.01 -13.88 25.05
C PHE A 267 17.47 -15.35 24.96
N ASN A 268 17.68 -15.99 26.11
CA ASN A 268 18.02 -17.40 26.24
C ASN A 268 16.86 -18.23 26.82
N LEU A 269 15.61 -17.81 26.59
CA LEU A 269 14.40 -18.57 26.95
C LEU A 269 14.27 -18.88 28.46
N GLY A 270 14.86 -18.04 29.32
CA GLY A 270 14.89 -18.24 30.77
C GLY A 270 15.82 -19.38 31.23
N LYS A 271 16.58 -20.03 30.33
CA LYS A 271 17.48 -21.15 30.65
C LYS A 271 18.82 -20.71 31.25
N THR A 272 19.12 -19.43 31.14
CA THR A 272 20.27 -18.79 31.80
C THR A 272 19.75 -17.63 32.64
N LYS A 273 20.55 -17.17 33.59
CA LYS A 273 20.23 -15.97 34.38
C LYS A 273 20.96 -14.75 33.80
N ARG A 274 20.35 -13.59 33.96
CA ARG A 274 20.97 -12.27 33.76
C ARG A 274 20.75 -11.42 35.01
N ARG A 275 21.38 -10.26 35.07
CA ARG A 275 21.15 -9.28 36.14
C ARG A 275 20.02 -8.31 35.78
N ALA A 276 19.55 -7.53 36.75
CA ALA A 276 18.56 -6.48 36.49
C ALA A 276 19.14 -5.33 35.64
N ILE A 277 20.42 -4.99 35.82
CA ILE A 277 21.16 -4.19 34.84
C ILE A 277 21.93 -5.13 33.90
N TYR A 278 21.67 -5.04 32.60
CA TYR A 278 22.11 -6.08 31.66
C TYR A 278 22.38 -5.52 30.27
N LYS A 279 23.06 -6.33 29.46
CA LYS A 279 23.09 -6.19 28.00
C LYS A 279 22.38 -7.40 27.40
N ALA A 280 21.48 -7.19 26.43
CA ALA A 280 20.62 -8.26 25.91
C ALA A 280 21.42 -9.45 25.35
N PHE A 281 22.54 -9.17 24.68
CA PHE A 281 23.55 -10.15 24.28
C PHE A 281 24.90 -9.43 24.03
N PRO A 282 26.04 -10.15 24.01
CA PRO A 282 27.37 -9.52 24.00
C PRO A 282 27.61 -8.49 22.90
N LEU A 283 27.06 -8.70 21.70
CA LEU A 283 27.21 -7.82 20.54
C LEU A 283 25.94 -6.99 20.24
N ALA A 284 25.07 -6.80 21.24
CA ALA A 284 23.88 -5.97 21.09
C ALA A 284 24.27 -4.52 20.79
N LEU A 285 23.50 -3.89 19.90
CA LEU A 285 23.67 -2.50 19.49
C LEU A 285 22.37 -1.71 19.73
N PRO A 286 22.41 -0.50 20.29
CA PRO A 286 23.58 0.22 20.80
C PRO A 286 24.35 -0.55 21.87
N ASP A 287 25.67 -0.33 21.96
CA ASP A 287 26.55 -0.99 22.94
C ASP A 287 26.37 -0.37 24.34
N VAL A 288 25.16 -0.52 24.87
CA VAL A 288 24.67 0.20 26.05
C VAL A 288 23.99 -0.79 26.99
N TYR A 289 24.28 -0.66 28.28
CA TYR A 289 23.60 -1.40 29.34
C TYR A 289 22.21 -0.83 29.61
N GLN A 290 21.33 -1.68 30.14
CA GLN A 290 19.90 -1.44 30.25
C GLN A 290 19.42 -1.84 31.64
N ILE A 291 18.44 -1.14 32.21
CA ILE A 291 17.85 -1.51 33.49
C ILE A 291 16.46 -2.06 33.26
N ASP A 292 16.25 -3.27 33.74
CA ASP A 292 14.94 -3.91 33.89
C ASP A 292 14.24 -3.33 35.12
N GLU A 293 13.36 -2.36 34.90
CA GLU A 293 12.66 -1.66 35.97
C GLU A 293 11.68 -2.54 36.75
N GLU A 294 11.16 -3.60 36.14
CA GLU A 294 10.21 -4.50 36.82
C GLU A 294 10.89 -5.28 37.94
N ASN A 295 12.18 -5.58 37.78
CA ASN A 295 12.94 -6.41 38.73
C ASN A 295 14.01 -5.62 39.51
N CYS A 296 14.34 -4.38 39.12
CA CYS A 296 15.34 -3.57 39.79
C CYS A 296 14.89 -3.15 41.20
N THR A 297 15.74 -3.35 42.21
CA THR A 297 15.48 -2.93 43.60
C THR A 297 15.89 -1.49 43.91
N LEU A 298 16.40 -0.75 42.92
CA LEU A 298 16.92 0.62 43.07
C LEU A 298 17.99 0.78 44.18
N CYS A 299 18.82 -0.25 44.41
CA CYS A 299 19.84 -0.23 45.47
C CYS A 299 21.03 0.72 45.25
N GLY A 300 21.24 1.22 44.03
CA GLY A 300 22.30 2.19 43.72
C GLY A 300 23.71 1.63 43.51
N GLU A 301 23.94 0.32 43.69
CA GLU A 301 25.29 -0.26 43.56
C GLU A 301 25.87 -0.11 42.14
N CYS A 302 25.04 -0.30 41.11
CA CYS A 302 25.44 -0.11 39.71
C CYS A 302 25.84 1.35 39.40
N GLU A 303 25.13 2.32 39.98
CA GLU A 303 25.38 3.75 39.80
C GLU A 303 26.72 4.18 40.42
N LYS A 304 27.03 3.70 41.64
CA LYS A 304 28.28 3.97 42.36
C LYS A 304 29.52 3.51 41.59
N VAL A 305 29.45 2.36 40.92
CA VAL A 305 30.61 1.77 40.21
C VAL A 305 30.72 2.22 38.74
N CYS A 306 29.77 2.99 38.23
CA CYS A 306 29.77 3.45 36.84
C CYS A 306 30.89 4.48 36.61
N PRO A 307 31.93 4.17 35.82
CA PRO A 307 33.09 5.04 35.69
C PRO A 307 32.82 6.33 34.91
N THR A 308 31.75 6.36 34.11
CA THR A 308 31.37 7.50 33.27
C THR A 308 30.11 8.21 33.75
N SER A 309 29.57 7.81 34.92
CA SER A 309 28.31 8.34 35.46
C SER A 309 27.17 8.30 34.43
N ALA A 310 27.11 7.21 33.65
CA ALA A 310 26.07 6.98 32.66
C ALA A 310 24.76 6.50 33.28
N ILE A 311 24.80 5.98 34.51
CA ILE A 311 23.62 5.46 35.21
C ILE A 311 23.07 6.58 36.09
N ASP A 312 21.76 6.82 35.96
CA ASP A 312 20.98 7.71 36.82
C ASP A 312 19.67 6.99 37.17
N LEU A 313 19.61 6.43 38.37
CA LEU A 313 18.43 5.66 38.80
C LEU A 313 17.20 6.53 39.06
N SER A 314 17.38 7.84 39.23
CA SER A 314 16.27 8.78 39.43
C SER A 314 15.58 9.17 38.12
N ARG A 315 16.27 9.01 36.99
CA ARG A 315 15.75 9.37 35.67
C ARG A 315 14.61 8.43 35.27
N GLU A 316 13.47 9.00 34.89
CA GLU A 316 12.34 8.24 34.37
C GLU A 316 12.32 8.26 32.84
N GLY A 317 11.55 7.34 32.25
CA GLY A 317 11.20 7.41 30.84
C GLY A 317 10.39 8.68 30.55
N ASP A 318 10.45 9.14 29.30
CA ASP A 318 9.74 10.34 28.87
C ASP A 318 9.03 10.12 27.53
N THR A 319 8.39 11.19 27.07
CA THR A 319 7.61 11.19 25.85
C THR A 319 8.11 12.30 24.93
N ILE A 320 8.41 11.94 23.68
CA ILE A 320 8.80 12.86 22.62
C ILE A 320 7.63 13.03 21.65
N GLU A 321 7.38 14.25 21.20
CA GLU A 321 6.53 14.53 20.05
C GLU A 321 7.39 14.97 18.87
N ASP A 322 7.21 14.33 17.71
CA ASP A 322 7.93 14.66 16.47
C ASP A 322 6.97 14.58 15.26
N GLU A 323 7.34 15.23 14.16
CA GLU A 323 6.57 15.28 12.92
C GLU A 323 7.30 14.58 11.77
N PHE A 324 6.56 13.76 11.04
CA PHE A 324 7.09 12.98 9.91
C PHE A 324 6.26 13.20 8.65
N GLY A 325 6.89 13.11 7.48
CA GLY A 325 6.21 13.13 6.19
C GLY A 325 5.87 11.74 5.65
N ALA A 326 6.46 10.69 6.20
CA ALA A 326 6.13 9.30 5.85
C ALA A 326 6.37 8.37 7.03
N VAL A 327 5.70 7.22 7.01
CA VAL A 327 5.87 6.15 8.00
C VAL A 327 6.19 4.84 7.29
N VAL A 328 7.18 4.11 7.81
CA VAL A 328 7.57 2.78 7.35
C VAL A 328 7.30 1.77 8.46
N ILE A 329 6.46 0.77 8.17
CA ILE A 329 6.18 -0.36 9.05
C ILE A 329 7.22 -1.44 8.76
N ALA A 330 8.15 -1.66 9.70
CA ALA A 330 9.24 -2.61 9.63
C ALA A 330 9.30 -3.55 10.85
N THR A 331 8.14 -3.80 11.48
CA THR A 331 7.98 -4.54 12.75
C THR A 331 8.27 -6.04 12.66
N GLY A 332 8.39 -6.59 11.45
CA GLY A 332 8.72 -7.99 11.22
C GLY A 332 7.60 -8.97 11.60
N LEU A 333 8.01 -10.19 11.98
CA LEU A 333 7.16 -11.31 12.39
C LEU A 333 7.43 -11.68 13.84
N LYS A 334 6.51 -12.42 14.45
CA LYS A 334 6.70 -13.11 15.73
C LYS A 334 6.18 -14.55 15.66
N GLY A 335 6.60 -15.39 16.60
CA GLY A 335 6.02 -16.71 16.80
C GLY A 335 4.55 -16.59 17.22
N GLY A 336 3.71 -17.46 16.66
CA GLY A 336 2.30 -17.56 16.99
C GLY A 336 2.04 -18.35 18.27
N ASP A 337 0.77 -18.57 18.60
CA ASP A 337 0.40 -19.35 19.77
C ASP A 337 0.82 -20.82 19.61
N VAL A 338 1.70 -21.27 20.49
CA VAL A 338 2.26 -22.62 20.52
C VAL A 338 1.35 -23.61 21.26
N SER A 339 0.30 -23.12 21.94
CA SER A 339 -0.70 -23.97 22.60
C SER A 339 -1.40 -24.92 21.64
N VAL A 340 -1.43 -24.59 20.34
CA VAL A 340 -1.94 -25.44 19.25
C VAL A 340 -1.18 -26.77 19.12
N TYR A 341 -0.01 -26.87 19.73
CA TYR A 341 0.81 -28.08 19.80
C TYR A 341 0.64 -28.87 21.11
N LYS A 342 -0.28 -28.47 22.02
CA LYS A 342 -0.58 -29.26 23.22
C LYS A 342 -0.98 -30.70 22.89
N GLU A 343 -1.89 -30.86 21.94
CA GLU A 343 -2.34 -32.18 21.46
C GLU A 343 -1.20 -33.01 20.86
N LEU A 344 -0.17 -32.32 20.35
CA LEU A 344 1.03 -32.95 19.79
C LEU A 344 2.04 -33.34 20.88
N GLY A 345 1.93 -32.84 22.11
CA GLY A 345 2.87 -33.11 23.21
C GLY A 345 3.80 -31.94 23.56
N TYR A 346 3.49 -30.71 23.18
CA TYR A 346 4.29 -29.52 23.53
C TYR A 346 4.38 -29.24 25.05
N GLU A 347 3.59 -29.92 25.88
CA GLU A 347 3.71 -29.86 27.34
C GLU A 347 5.01 -30.48 27.87
N PHE A 348 5.67 -31.33 27.07
CA PHE A 348 6.92 -31.96 27.48
C PHE A 348 8.12 -31.03 27.28
N PRO A 349 9.03 -30.90 28.28
CA PRO A 349 10.21 -30.03 28.17
C PRO A 349 11.15 -30.34 26.99
N GLU A 350 11.12 -31.57 26.50
CA GLU A 350 11.89 -32.05 25.35
C GLU A 350 11.22 -31.74 23.99
N VAL A 351 10.02 -31.15 23.98
CA VAL A 351 9.34 -30.67 22.77
C VAL A 351 9.43 -29.15 22.75
N ILE A 352 10.24 -28.62 21.85
CA ILE A 352 10.51 -27.17 21.72
C ILE A 352 10.10 -26.67 20.35
N THR A 353 9.88 -25.37 20.22
CA THR A 353 9.65 -24.73 18.92
C THR A 353 10.93 -24.57 18.11
N LEU A 354 10.78 -24.35 16.81
CA LEU A 354 11.89 -24.04 15.92
C LEU A 354 12.58 -22.73 16.31
N THR A 355 11.82 -21.73 16.74
CA THR A 355 12.37 -20.49 17.31
C THR A 355 13.18 -20.76 18.58
N GLU A 356 12.70 -21.60 19.50
CA GLU A 356 13.46 -21.97 20.70
C GLU A 356 14.72 -22.76 20.36
N TYR A 357 14.63 -23.69 19.40
CA TYR A 357 15.76 -24.48 18.92
C TYR A 357 16.94 -23.59 18.49
N GLN A 358 16.69 -22.43 17.87
CA GLN A 358 17.76 -21.48 17.50
C GLN A 358 18.59 -21.05 18.71
N ARG A 359 17.94 -20.78 19.85
CA ARG A 359 18.61 -20.39 21.09
C ARG A 359 19.27 -21.57 21.79
N TYR A 360 18.66 -22.76 21.76
CA TYR A 360 19.32 -23.99 22.22
C TYR A 360 20.61 -24.23 21.43
N ARG A 361 20.56 -24.16 20.10
CA ARG A 361 21.73 -24.38 19.25
C ARG A 361 22.81 -23.34 19.48
N ALA A 362 22.44 -22.06 19.62
CA ALA A 362 23.36 -20.96 19.91
C ALA A 362 24.13 -21.16 21.23
N ASN A 363 23.54 -21.87 22.19
CA ASN A 363 24.13 -22.15 23.51
C ASN A 363 24.58 -23.63 23.67
N ASN A 364 24.86 -24.33 22.56
CA ASN A 364 25.27 -25.75 22.58
C ASN A 364 24.38 -26.64 23.47
N PHE A 365 23.06 -26.49 23.31
CA PHE A 365 22.02 -27.21 24.05
C PHE A 365 22.09 -27.03 25.58
N PHE A 366 22.67 -25.92 26.06
CA PHE A 366 22.87 -25.65 27.48
C PHE A 366 23.56 -26.81 28.23
N GLY A 367 24.46 -27.51 27.54
CA GLY A 367 25.24 -28.63 28.09
C GLY A 367 24.59 -30.01 28.00
N LYS A 368 23.29 -30.13 27.71
CA LYS A 368 22.60 -31.43 27.55
C LYS A 368 22.37 -31.74 26.06
N LYS A 369 23.41 -32.28 25.43
CA LYS A 369 23.39 -32.64 24.00
C LYS A 369 22.44 -33.84 23.75
N PRO A 370 21.44 -33.72 22.84
CA PRO A 370 20.59 -34.85 22.45
C PRO A 370 21.35 -35.83 21.56
N ARG A 371 21.00 -37.13 21.58
CA ARG A 371 21.55 -38.11 20.63
C ARG A 371 20.76 -38.14 19.32
N GLU A 372 19.47 -37.84 19.39
CA GLU A 372 18.55 -37.79 18.25
C GLU A 372 17.61 -36.59 18.34
N ILE A 373 17.47 -35.85 17.24
CA ILE A 373 16.56 -34.71 17.10
C ILE A 373 15.61 -34.94 15.94
N SER A 374 14.33 -34.72 16.20
CA SER A 374 13.26 -34.84 15.21
C SER A 374 12.59 -33.51 14.98
N PHE A 375 12.73 -32.94 13.78
CA PHE A 375 11.99 -31.76 13.37
C PHE A 375 10.62 -32.14 12.85
N VAL A 376 9.57 -31.47 13.30
CA VAL A 376 8.18 -31.73 12.93
C VAL A 376 7.61 -30.48 12.25
N LEU A 377 7.35 -30.60 10.95
CA LEU A 377 6.85 -29.51 10.11
C LEU A 377 5.32 -29.54 9.93
N CYS A 378 4.77 -28.35 9.69
CA CYS A 378 3.45 -28.10 9.10
C CYS A 378 2.19 -28.51 9.92
N LYS A 379 1.80 -27.69 10.92
CA LYS A 379 0.40 -27.60 11.41
C LYS A 379 -0.33 -26.36 10.84
N LYS A 380 -0.31 -26.24 9.51
CA LYS A 380 -0.88 -25.10 8.74
C LYS A 380 -2.33 -24.76 9.13
N ASP A 381 -3.11 -25.75 9.52
CA ASP A 381 -4.54 -25.62 9.81
C ASP A 381 -4.81 -24.72 11.04
N SER A 382 -3.82 -24.54 11.92
CA SER A 382 -3.93 -23.67 13.10
C SER A 382 -3.96 -22.16 12.77
N VAL A 383 -3.35 -21.75 11.66
CA VAL A 383 -3.28 -20.34 11.23
C VAL A 383 -3.88 -20.08 9.85
N GLY A 384 -4.22 -21.13 9.09
CA GLY A 384 -4.88 -21.02 7.79
C GLY A 384 -3.95 -20.75 6.59
N TYR A 385 -2.62 -20.68 6.80
CA TYR A 385 -1.65 -20.39 5.74
C TYR A 385 -0.28 -21.07 5.93
N CYS A 386 0.55 -21.04 4.89
CA CYS A 386 1.95 -21.47 4.95
C CYS A 386 2.86 -20.32 5.34
N SER A 387 3.63 -20.46 6.43
CA SER A 387 4.60 -19.44 6.87
C SER A 387 5.85 -19.33 5.99
N ARG A 388 5.99 -20.16 4.95
CA ARG A 388 7.07 -20.20 3.94
C ARG A 388 8.48 -20.46 4.46
N LEU A 389 8.88 -19.86 5.58
CA LEU A 389 10.22 -19.87 6.15
C LEU A 389 10.52 -21.11 7.01
N CYS A 390 9.49 -21.76 7.58
CA CYS A 390 9.69 -22.89 8.50
C CYS A 390 10.38 -24.10 7.86
N CYS A 391 10.03 -24.44 6.62
CA CYS A 391 10.71 -25.51 5.86
C CYS A 391 12.17 -25.14 5.60
N LEU A 392 12.41 -23.91 5.12
CA LEU A 392 13.76 -23.42 4.82
C LEU A 392 14.62 -23.49 6.08
N GLU A 393 14.15 -22.86 7.16
CA GLU A 393 14.86 -22.77 8.43
C GLU A 393 15.17 -24.15 9.03
N THR A 394 14.24 -25.10 8.94
CA THR A 394 14.45 -26.47 9.41
C THR A 394 15.51 -27.20 8.60
N VAL A 395 15.48 -27.09 7.26
CA VAL A 395 16.50 -27.70 6.41
C VAL A 395 17.89 -27.12 6.71
N LYS A 396 17.98 -25.80 6.95
CA LYS A 396 19.22 -25.15 7.39
C LYS A 396 19.72 -25.72 8.70
N ALA A 397 18.83 -25.77 9.70
CA ALA A 397 19.12 -26.22 11.04
C ALA A 397 19.63 -27.66 11.01
N ALA A 398 18.93 -28.54 10.30
CA ALA A 398 19.31 -29.93 10.13
C ALA A 398 20.65 -30.11 9.41
N PHE A 399 20.88 -29.41 8.29
CA PHE A 399 22.17 -29.43 7.59
C PHE A 399 23.30 -28.97 8.51
N MET A 400 23.12 -27.84 9.19
CA MET A 400 24.13 -27.27 10.08
C MET A 400 24.43 -28.20 11.25
N LEU A 401 23.39 -28.81 11.82
CA LEU A 401 23.52 -29.77 12.91
C LEU A 401 24.28 -31.02 12.46
N ALA A 402 23.87 -31.66 11.36
CA ALA A 402 24.53 -32.85 10.84
C ALA A 402 26.00 -32.58 10.47
N LYS A 403 26.31 -31.38 9.98
CA LYS A 403 27.69 -30.98 9.65
C LYS A 403 28.55 -30.71 10.88
N GLN A 404 28.01 -30.01 11.88
CA GLN A 404 28.79 -29.53 13.04
C GLN A 404 28.81 -30.53 14.20
N VAL A 405 27.81 -31.40 14.25
CA VAL A 405 27.56 -32.32 15.37
C VAL A 405 27.16 -33.69 14.80
N PRO A 406 28.09 -34.37 14.09
CA PRO A 406 27.78 -35.51 13.22
C PRO A 406 27.30 -36.77 13.96
N ASP A 407 27.46 -36.83 15.28
CA ASP A 407 26.97 -37.91 16.13
C ASP A 407 25.49 -37.78 16.52
N VAL A 408 24.84 -36.65 16.17
CA VAL A 408 23.41 -36.45 16.40
C VAL A 408 22.63 -36.94 15.18
N LYS A 409 21.73 -37.90 15.38
CA LYS A 409 20.78 -38.32 14.36
C LYS A 409 19.72 -37.26 14.15
N VAL A 410 19.41 -36.96 12.89
CA VAL A 410 18.46 -35.90 12.54
C VAL A 410 17.39 -36.43 11.62
N LYS A 411 16.13 -36.28 12.03
CA LYS A 411 14.94 -36.63 11.25
C LYS A 411 14.09 -35.40 10.99
N ILE A 412 13.52 -35.29 9.80
CA ILE A 412 12.57 -34.22 9.45
C ILE A 412 11.28 -34.87 8.99
N PHE A 413 10.21 -34.67 9.76
CA PHE A 413 8.86 -35.11 9.45
C PHE A 413 8.10 -33.97 8.76
N TYR A 414 7.52 -34.24 7.58
CA TYR A 414 6.80 -33.23 6.80
C TYR A 414 5.64 -33.80 5.99
N LYS A 415 4.59 -32.99 5.79
CA LYS A 415 3.52 -33.29 4.82
C LYS A 415 3.95 -32.96 3.39
N SER A 416 4.49 -31.76 3.21
CA SER A 416 5.03 -31.25 1.96
C SER A 416 6.18 -30.30 2.27
N LEU A 417 7.32 -30.51 1.62
CA LEU A 417 8.54 -29.73 1.88
C LEU A 417 8.64 -28.56 0.91
N GLY A 418 8.64 -27.33 1.43
CA GLY A 418 8.74 -26.11 0.63
C GLY A 418 10.17 -25.55 0.55
N THR A 419 11.07 -26.19 -0.20
CA THR A 419 12.44 -25.70 -0.46
C THR A 419 12.49 -24.77 -1.68
N THR A 420 11.83 -23.61 -1.59
CA THR A 420 11.73 -22.66 -2.70
C THR A 420 13.03 -21.89 -2.90
N GLY A 421 13.72 -22.09 -4.03
CA GLY A 421 14.94 -21.37 -4.43
C GLY A 421 16.18 -22.28 -4.56
N ARG A 422 17.16 -21.87 -5.36
CA ARG A 422 18.29 -22.73 -5.78
C ARG A 422 19.18 -23.13 -4.62
N ALA A 423 19.56 -22.18 -3.78
CA ALA A 423 20.37 -22.47 -2.59
C ALA A 423 19.65 -23.43 -1.63
N PHE A 424 18.35 -23.26 -1.41
CA PHE A 424 17.59 -24.06 -0.44
C PHE A 424 17.46 -25.52 -0.86
N GLU A 425 17.22 -25.78 -2.14
CA GLU A 425 17.22 -27.14 -2.68
C GLU A 425 18.60 -27.79 -2.57
N GLU A 426 19.67 -27.03 -2.79
CA GLU A 426 21.04 -27.53 -2.57
C GLU A 426 21.32 -27.84 -1.10
N TYR A 427 20.82 -27.03 -0.16
CA TYR A 427 20.90 -27.32 1.28
C TYR A 427 20.21 -28.63 1.65
N ARG A 428 19.03 -28.89 1.09
CA ARG A 428 18.30 -30.15 1.26
C ARG A 428 19.15 -31.33 0.80
N ARG A 429 19.69 -31.27 -0.43
CA ARG A 429 20.58 -32.32 -0.98
C ARG A 429 21.81 -32.55 -0.13
N ARG A 430 22.41 -31.49 0.41
CA ARG A 430 23.58 -31.59 1.30
C ARG A 430 23.21 -32.20 2.65
N ALA A 431 22.05 -31.86 3.20
CA ALA A 431 21.55 -32.46 4.43
C ALA A 431 21.38 -33.98 4.27
N GLU A 432 20.74 -34.43 3.18
CA GLU A 432 20.58 -35.86 2.87
C GLU A 432 21.92 -36.58 2.76
N LYS A 433 22.90 -35.99 2.05
CA LYS A 433 24.25 -36.56 1.93
C LYS A 433 24.97 -36.71 3.28
N LEU A 434 24.59 -35.90 4.28
CA LEU A 434 25.12 -35.98 5.64
C LEU A 434 24.29 -36.91 6.55
N GLY A 435 23.32 -37.64 5.99
CA GLY A 435 22.51 -38.62 6.74
C GLY A 435 21.29 -38.04 7.46
N VAL A 436 20.87 -36.81 7.11
CA VAL A 436 19.56 -36.30 7.59
C VAL A 436 18.45 -37.08 6.89
N GLU A 437 17.57 -37.68 7.68
CA GLU A 437 16.43 -38.46 7.19
C GLU A 437 15.23 -37.54 6.93
N PHE A 438 14.71 -37.57 5.71
CA PHE A 438 13.51 -36.85 5.31
C PHE A 438 12.34 -37.84 5.25
N ILE A 439 11.39 -37.71 6.17
CA ILE A 439 10.29 -38.67 6.36
C ILE A 439 8.98 -37.96 6.03
N GLN A 440 8.39 -38.30 4.87
CA GLN A 440 7.14 -37.71 4.43
C GLN A 440 5.94 -38.40 5.09
N THR A 441 5.51 -37.89 6.23
CA THR A 441 4.35 -38.37 6.99
C THR A 441 3.84 -37.28 7.93
N GLN A 442 2.58 -37.40 8.35
CA GLN A 442 2.00 -36.54 9.37
C GLN A 442 2.28 -37.11 10.77
N VAL A 443 2.82 -36.27 11.65
CA VAL A 443 2.93 -36.60 13.08
C VAL A 443 1.57 -36.40 13.73
N GLU A 444 1.07 -37.46 14.38
CA GLU A 444 -0.21 -37.45 15.10
C GLU A 444 -0.01 -37.02 16.55
N LYS A 445 1.02 -37.55 17.20
CA LYS A 445 1.28 -37.32 18.63
C LYS A 445 2.74 -37.57 18.98
N ILE A 446 3.26 -36.81 19.93
CA ILE A 446 4.54 -37.06 20.60
C ILE A 446 4.21 -37.49 22.03
N GLU A 447 4.75 -38.64 22.46
CA GLU A 447 4.58 -39.16 23.82
C GLU A 447 5.93 -39.18 24.54
N ARG A 448 5.95 -38.77 25.81
CA ARG A 448 7.12 -38.94 26.67
C ARG A 448 7.11 -40.34 27.29
N LYS A 449 8.16 -41.14 27.04
CA LYS A 449 8.34 -42.49 27.62
C LYS A 449 9.24 -42.48 28.85
N GLY A 450 10.10 -41.49 28.97
CA GLY A 450 11.01 -41.25 30.08
C GLY A 450 11.64 -39.86 29.97
N GLU A 451 12.47 -39.49 30.95
CA GLU A 451 13.21 -38.23 30.86
C GLU A 451 14.19 -38.28 29.67
N GLY A 452 14.06 -37.35 28.72
CA GLY A 452 14.90 -37.35 27.51
C GLY A 452 14.52 -38.40 26.47
N GLU A 453 13.38 -39.08 26.60
CA GLU A 453 12.91 -40.11 25.66
C GLU A 453 11.50 -39.82 25.15
N LEU A 454 11.42 -39.53 23.85
CA LEU A 454 10.19 -39.24 23.12
C LEU A 454 9.88 -40.34 22.11
N LEU A 455 8.59 -40.66 21.97
CA LEU A 455 8.04 -41.50 20.91
C LEU A 455 7.17 -40.64 20.00
N ILE A 456 7.56 -40.51 18.75
CA ILE A 456 6.85 -39.77 17.70
C ILE A 456 5.97 -40.77 16.95
N LYS A 457 4.66 -40.63 17.10
CA LYS A 457 3.66 -41.44 16.42
C LYS A 457 3.21 -40.75 15.15
N THR A 458 3.22 -41.50 14.06
CA THR A 458 2.82 -41.06 12.73
C THR A 458 1.88 -42.09 12.11
N GLU A 459 1.20 -41.70 11.05
CA GLU A 459 0.34 -42.60 10.26
C GLU A 459 1.10 -43.84 9.74
N ASN A 460 2.43 -43.72 9.54
CA ASN A 460 3.27 -44.74 8.91
C ASN A 460 4.19 -45.49 9.90
N GLY A 461 4.06 -45.26 11.20
CA GLY A 461 4.86 -45.94 12.23
C GLY A 461 5.31 -45.05 13.39
N GLU A 462 6.14 -45.63 14.25
CA GLU A 462 6.65 -45.00 15.47
C GLU A 462 8.17 -44.75 15.39
N TYR A 463 8.61 -43.59 15.88
CA TYR A 463 10.02 -43.18 15.82
C TYR A 463 10.48 -42.63 17.18
N TYR A 464 11.65 -43.05 17.65
CA TYR A 464 12.23 -42.53 18.87
C TYR A 464 12.92 -41.18 18.64
N SER A 465 13.02 -40.34 19.66
CA SER A 465 13.79 -39.09 19.64
C SER A 465 14.18 -38.66 21.06
N ASN A 466 15.20 -37.81 21.21
CA ASN A 466 15.50 -37.17 22.50
C ASN A 466 15.03 -35.73 22.59
N LEU A 467 14.82 -35.09 21.44
CA LEU A 467 14.34 -33.72 21.34
C LEU A 467 13.46 -33.60 20.09
N ALA A 468 12.22 -33.17 20.26
CA ALA A 468 11.36 -32.83 19.14
C ALA A 468 11.32 -31.32 18.94
N VAL A 469 11.47 -30.87 17.69
CA VAL A 469 11.45 -29.46 17.31
C VAL A 469 10.25 -29.21 16.42
N VAL A 470 9.23 -28.55 16.94
CA VAL A 470 7.99 -28.23 16.19
C VAL A 470 8.13 -26.87 15.51
N ALA A 471 7.76 -26.76 14.25
CA ALA A 471 7.77 -25.47 13.56
C ALA A 471 6.64 -24.56 14.05
N ASP A 472 6.95 -23.52 14.83
CA ASP A 472 5.97 -22.52 15.24
C ASP A 472 5.42 -21.73 14.03
N PRO A 473 4.11 -21.46 13.98
CA PRO A 473 3.56 -20.62 12.93
C PRO A 473 4.04 -19.18 13.11
N LEU A 474 4.38 -18.50 12.01
CA LEU A 474 4.77 -17.09 12.05
C LEU A 474 3.56 -16.20 11.81
N ILE A 475 3.38 -15.19 12.67
CA ILE A 475 2.28 -14.22 12.64
C ILE A 475 2.82 -12.78 12.55
N PRO A 476 2.05 -11.82 12.02
CA PRO A 476 2.44 -10.41 11.98
C PRO A 476 2.61 -9.80 13.38
N ALA A 477 3.57 -8.87 13.53
CA ALA A 477 3.82 -8.16 14.79
C ALA A 477 3.13 -6.78 14.88
N GLN A 478 2.60 -6.26 13.76
CA GLN A 478 2.20 -4.86 13.56
C GLN A 478 0.80 -4.44 14.03
N TYR A 479 0.01 -5.27 14.72
CA TYR A 479 -1.42 -4.98 14.97
C TYR A 479 -1.70 -3.54 15.46
N ARG A 480 -0.96 -3.10 16.47
CA ARG A 480 -1.10 -1.75 17.07
C ARG A 480 -0.78 -0.62 16.10
N ILE A 481 0.30 -0.74 15.31
CA ILE A 481 0.72 0.34 14.39
C ILE A 481 -0.19 0.42 13.16
N THR A 482 -0.68 -0.72 12.65
CA THR A 482 -1.65 -0.74 11.54
C THR A 482 -2.97 -0.09 11.93
N GLU A 483 -3.44 -0.33 13.16
CA GLU A 483 -4.66 0.28 13.69
C GLU A 483 -4.52 1.81 13.81
N MET A 484 -3.45 2.29 14.45
CA MET A 484 -3.17 3.73 14.60
C MET A 484 -3.13 4.48 13.25
N LEU A 485 -2.55 3.84 12.23
CA LEU A 485 -2.45 4.43 10.88
C LEU A 485 -3.72 4.27 10.05
N LYS A 486 -4.65 3.38 10.47
CA LYS A 486 -5.82 2.91 9.70
C LYS A 486 -5.43 2.21 8.40
N VAL A 487 -4.40 1.36 8.46
CA VAL A 487 -3.94 0.52 7.35
C VAL A 487 -4.80 -0.74 7.27
N PHE A 488 -5.33 -1.06 6.09
CA PHE A 488 -6.04 -2.34 5.91
C PHE A 488 -5.09 -3.51 5.91
N THR A 489 -5.59 -4.60 6.48
CA THR A 489 -4.92 -5.89 6.46
C THR A 489 -5.78 -6.92 5.74
N ASP A 490 -5.15 -8.02 5.33
CA ASP A 490 -5.88 -9.24 5.03
C ASP A 490 -6.49 -9.84 6.31
N ILE A 491 -7.20 -10.95 6.14
CA ILE A 491 -7.84 -11.69 7.25
C ILE A 491 -6.83 -12.26 8.28
N TYR A 492 -5.54 -12.24 7.96
CA TYR A 492 -4.46 -12.75 8.80
C TYR A 492 -3.65 -11.63 9.48
N GLY A 493 -3.99 -10.36 9.22
CA GLY A 493 -3.31 -9.20 9.81
C GLY A 493 -2.10 -8.67 9.04
N PHE A 494 -1.87 -9.10 7.80
CA PHE A 494 -0.83 -8.53 6.94
C PHE A 494 -1.34 -7.30 6.18
N PRO A 495 -0.61 -6.16 6.18
CA PRO A 495 -0.99 -4.98 5.42
C PRO A 495 -1.22 -5.25 3.94
N LEU A 496 -2.36 -4.76 3.41
CA LEU A 496 -2.69 -4.86 1.99
C LEU A 496 -1.97 -3.78 1.19
N GLU A 497 -1.40 -4.18 0.05
CA GLU A 497 -0.73 -3.27 -0.86
C GLU A 497 -1.72 -2.47 -1.70
N PHE A 498 -1.32 -1.24 -2.05
CA PHE A 498 -2.07 -0.39 -2.94
C PHE A 498 -2.10 -0.95 -4.37
N GLN A 499 -3.24 -0.83 -5.04
CA GLN A 499 -3.43 -1.33 -6.41
C GLN A 499 -2.90 -0.32 -7.45
N PRO A 500 -2.20 -0.75 -8.53
CA PRO A 500 -1.82 -2.13 -8.86
C PRO A 500 -0.71 -2.69 -7.97
N ARG A 501 -0.98 -3.80 -7.28
CA ARG A 501 -0.06 -4.38 -6.28
C ARG A 501 1.29 -4.78 -6.86
N VAL A 502 1.31 -5.19 -8.13
CA VAL A 502 2.54 -5.55 -8.85
C VAL A 502 3.48 -4.36 -9.08
N ILE A 503 2.95 -3.13 -9.17
CA ILE A 503 3.74 -1.90 -9.33
C ILE A 503 4.01 -1.24 -7.97
N ASN A 504 3.08 -1.37 -7.04
CA ASN A 504 3.13 -0.77 -5.71
C ASN A 504 3.21 -1.82 -4.58
N PRO A 505 4.20 -2.75 -4.59
CA PRO A 505 4.22 -3.88 -3.67
C PRO A 505 4.60 -3.50 -2.23
N LEU A 506 4.89 -2.24 -1.92
CA LEU A 506 5.40 -1.78 -0.62
C LEU A 506 4.56 -0.63 -0.06
N GLU A 507 3.71 -0.02 -0.89
CA GLU A 507 2.81 1.06 -0.52
C GLU A 507 1.51 0.49 0.05
N THR A 508 1.05 1.00 1.18
CA THR A 508 -0.29 0.67 1.71
C THR A 508 -1.36 1.55 1.06
N PHE A 509 -2.64 1.27 1.35
CA PHE A 509 -3.74 2.15 0.93
C PHE A 509 -3.69 3.54 1.54
N VAL A 510 -3.05 3.71 2.71
CA VAL A 510 -2.81 5.00 3.34
C VAL A 510 -1.67 5.70 2.59
N GLU A 511 -1.88 6.96 2.20
CA GLU A 511 -0.85 7.72 1.48
C GLU A 511 0.39 7.93 2.35
N ARG A 512 1.59 7.70 1.77
CA ARG A 512 2.90 7.83 2.43
C ARG A 512 3.12 6.92 3.65
N VAL A 513 2.38 5.82 3.72
CA VAL A 513 2.63 4.70 4.65
C VAL A 513 3.07 3.48 3.86
N TYR A 514 4.24 2.94 4.20
CA TYR A 514 4.90 1.84 3.51
C TYR A 514 5.10 0.66 4.46
N VAL A 515 5.20 -0.55 3.91
CA VAL A 515 5.48 -1.78 4.65
C VAL A 515 6.67 -2.50 4.01
N VAL A 516 7.67 -2.85 4.83
CA VAL A 516 8.91 -3.49 4.37
C VAL A 516 9.24 -4.71 5.22
N GLY A 517 10.15 -5.54 4.70
CA GLY A 517 10.61 -6.73 5.38
C GLY A 517 9.52 -7.77 5.58
N ALA A 518 9.67 -8.50 6.69
CA ALA A 518 8.76 -9.56 7.06
C ALA A 518 7.40 -9.03 7.58
N ALA A 519 7.28 -7.73 7.90
CA ALA A 519 5.99 -7.10 8.25
C ALA A 519 5.00 -7.17 7.10
N LYS A 520 5.47 -7.06 5.85
CA LYS A 520 4.64 -7.23 4.66
C LYS A 520 4.14 -8.68 4.50
N GLY A 521 4.93 -9.65 4.94
CA GLY A 521 4.74 -11.07 4.65
C GLY A 521 6.08 -11.80 4.58
N PHE A 522 6.03 -13.13 4.59
CA PHE A 522 7.19 -14.02 4.79
C PHE A 522 8.36 -13.76 3.85
N LYS A 523 9.46 -13.27 4.42
CA LYS A 523 10.72 -12.96 3.74
C LYS A 523 11.89 -13.39 4.61
N ASP A 524 12.94 -13.89 3.99
CA ASP A 524 14.22 -14.06 4.67
C ASP A 524 14.93 -12.70 4.87
N VAL A 525 16.16 -12.74 5.39
CA VAL A 525 16.96 -11.52 5.65
C VAL A 525 17.29 -10.76 4.36
N GLN A 526 17.68 -11.47 3.29
CA GLN A 526 18.04 -10.84 2.02
C GLN A 526 16.81 -10.16 1.41
N GLU A 527 15.70 -10.89 1.26
CA GLU A 527 14.46 -10.36 0.71
C GLU A 527 13.91 -9.19 1.54
N SER A 528 14.14 -9.24 2.86
CA SER A 528 13.76 -8.15 3.76
C SER A 528 14.55 -6.88 3.50
N ILE A 529 15.87 -6.99 3.30
CA ILE A 529 16.74 -5.86 2.93
C ILE A 529 16.35 -5.33 1.54
N GLU A 530 16.18 -6.20 0.55
CA GLU A 530 15.79 -5.81 -0.81
C GLU A 530 14.46 -5.04 -0.84
N SER A 531 13.48 -5.48 -0.06
CA SER A 531 12.20 -4.77 0.05
C SER A 531 12.36 -3.38 0.68
N ALA A 532 13.27 -3.21 1.64
CA ALA A 532 13.56 -1.91 2.24
C ALA A 532 14.25 -0.96 1.26
N LEU A 533 15.23 -1.47 0.51
CA LEU A 533 15.92 -0.74 -0.56
C LEU A 533 14.97 -0.37 -1.71
N GLY A 534 13.97 -1.19 -1.99
CA GLY A 534 12.91 -0.90 -2.96
C GLY A 534 11.92 0.18 -2.51
N ALA A 535 11.68 0.33 -1.21
CA ALA A 535 10.78 1.35 -0.66
C ALA A 535 11.42 2.74 -0.61
N ALA A 536 12.71 2.83 -0.27
CA ALA A 536 13.43 4.10 -0.09
C ALA A 536 13.28 5.10 -1.26
N PRO A 537 13.52 4.73 -2.55
CA PRO A 537 13.38 5.67 -3.66
C PRO A 537 11.93 6.14 -3.89
N LYS A 538 10.95 5.29 -3.54
CA LYS A 538 9.51 5.63 -3.62
C LYS A 538 9.15 6.66 -2.56
N ILE A 539 9.60 6.45 -1.33
CA ILE A 539 9.46 7.41 -0.21
C ILE A 539 10.11 8.74 -0.57
N TYR A 540 11.36 8.72 -1.04
CA TYR A 540 12.10 9.92 -1.46
C TYR A 540 11.34 10.72 -2.53
N ARG A 541 10.81 10.03 -3.56
CA ARG A 541 9.98 10.66 -4.60
C ARG A 541 8.73 11.29 -4.00
N ASP A 542 8.02 10.58 -3.13
CA ASP A 542 6.73 11.03 -2.60
C ASP A 542 6.87 12.19 -1.61
N LEU A 543 7.99 12.27 -0.87
CA LEU A 543 8.32 13.41 -0.01
C LEU A 543 8.68 14.69 -0.76
N LYS A 544 8.86 14.65 -2.09
CA LYS A 544 8.96 15.87 -2.91
C LYS A 544 7.62 16.60 -3.04
N GLY A 545 6.51 15.96 -2.65
CA GLY A 545 5.16 16.47 -2.79
C GLY A 545 4.66 16.43 -4.24
N ARG A 546 3.35 16.53 -4.39
CA ARG A 546 2.64 16.57 -5.67
C ARG A 546 1.72 17.78 -5.73
N GLU A 547 1.31 18.12 -6.95
CA GLU A 547 0.21 19.05 -7.19
C GLU A 547 -1.04 18.24 -7.52
N LYS A 548 -1.96 18.18 -6.57
CA LYS A 548 -3.16 17.34 -6.63
C LYS A 548 -4.30 18.10 -7.30
N LYS A 549 -4.65 17.67 -8.51
CA LYS A 549 -5.85 18.14 -9.20
C LYS A 549 -7.15 17.71 -8.50
N TYR A 550 -7.18 16.48 -7.98
CA TYR A 550 -8.37 15.90 -7.35
C TYR A 550 -8.09 15.57 -5.88
N TYR A 551 -8.88 16.17 -4.98
CA TYR A 551 -8.81 15.96 -3.54
C TYR A 551 -10.16 16.33 -2.92
N ALA A 552 -10.39 15.84 -1.70
CA ALA A 552 -11.60 16.15 -0.95
C ALA A 552 -11.31 17.15 0.17
N GLU A 553 -12.26 18.03 0.41
CA GLU A 553 -12.29 18.99 1.52
C GLU A 553 -13.68 19.01 2.12
N ILE A 554 -13.79 19.42 3.38
CA ILE A 554 -15.05 19.44 4.11
C ILE A 554 -15.38 20.86 4.58
N ASP A 555 -16.57 21.31 4.20
CA ASP A 555 -17.21 22.51 4.71
C ASP A 555 -17.77 22.21 6.11
N GLN A 556 -17.15 22.81 7.13
CA GLN A 556 -17.52 22.55 8.52
C GLN A 556 -18.90 23.10 8.87
N ASP A 557 -19.38 24.13 8.18
CA ASP A 557 -20.67 24.76 8.47
C ASP A 557 -21.84 23.91 7.96
N LYS A 558 -21.60 23.06 6.96
CA LYS A 558 -22.58 22.10 6.42
C LYS A 558 -22.47 20.70 7.02
N CYS A 559 -21.40 20.40 7.75
CA CYS A 559 -21.14 19.06 8.23
C CYS A 559 -22.12 18.68 9.34
N SER A 560 -22.95 17.65 9.12
CA SER A 560 -23.82 17.08 10.15
C SER A 560 -23.12 16.12 11.11
N ARG A 561 -21.81 15.88 10.90
CA ARG A 561 -20.97 14.99 11.72
C ARG A 561 -21.52 13.57 11.85
N CYS A 562 -22.20 13.06 10.83
CA CYS A 562 -22.74 11.70 10.79
C CYS A 562 -21.69 10.59 10.61
N GLU A 563 -20.41 10.96 10.44
CA GLU A 563 -19.25 10.07 10.31
C GLU A 563 -19.26 9.08 9.11
N THR A 564 -20.27 9.11 8.24
CA THR A 564 -20.37 8.24 7.05
C THR A 564 -19.10 8.30 6.20
N CYS A 565 -18.54 9.48 6.01
CA CYS A 565 -17.31 9.66 5.24
C CYS A 565 -16.10 8.90 5.82
N LEU A 566 -16.02 8.74 7.15
CA LEU A 566 -14.95 8.02 7.84
C LEU A 566 -14.93 6.54 7.42
N MET A 567 -16.10 5.91 7.41
CA MET A 567 -16.28 4.50 6.99
C MET A 567 -16.02 4.31 5.49
N CYS A 568 -16.27 5.33 4.67
CA CYS A 568 -16.07 5.26 3.23
C CYS A 568 -14.61 5.43 2.79
N CYS A 569 -13.72 5.99 3.61
CA CYS A 569 -12.37 6.35 3.18
C CYS A 569 -11.39 5.18 3.30
N PRO A 570 -10.92 4.58 2.19
CA PRO A 570 -9.93 3.52 2.24
C PRO A 570 -8.50 4.04 2.50
N HIS A 571 -8.29 5.35 2.53
CA HIS A 571 -6.95 5.95 2.52
C HIS A 571 -6.53 6.51 3.87
N GLY A 572 -7.39 6.37 4.89
CA GLY A 572 -7.12 6.92 6.22
C GLY A 572 -6.96 8.45 6.25
N ALA A 573 -7.46 9.18 5.23
CA ALA A 573 -7.35 10.63 5.12
C ALA A 573 -8.36 11.38 6.01
N ILE A 574 -9.31 10.67 6.62
CA ILE A 574 -10.38 11.25 7.44
C ILE A 574 -10.18 10.85 8.90
N SER A 575 -10.33 11.84 9.78
CA SER A 575 -10.19 11.70 11.22
C SER A 575 -11.21 12.56 11.96
N ILE A 576 -11.42 12.26 13.23
CA ILE A 576 -12.21 13.08 14.15
C ILE A 576 -11.21 13.84 15.02
N LYS A 577 -11.35 15.16 15.09
CA LYS A 577 -10.62 16.00 16.03
C LYS A 577 -11.56 16.40 17.16
N GLU A 578 -11.12 16.17 18.38
CA GLU A 578 -11.81 16.63 19.59
C GLU A 578 -11.54 18.14 19.75
N GLU A 579 -12.61 18.94 19.78
CA GLU A 579 -12.54 20.36 20.13
C GLU A 579 -13.38 20.60 21.39
N LYS A 580 -13.13 21.73 22.09
CA LYS A 580 -13.67 22.01 23.44
C LYS A 580 -15.20 21.97 23.54
N GLU A 581 -15.90 22.22 22.44
CA GLU A 581 -17.36 22.30 22.41
C GLU A 581 -17.97 21.09 21.70
N GLU A 582 -17.45 20.68 20.53
CA GLU A 582 -17.96 19.52 19.79
C GLU A 582 -16.89 18.88 18.89
N ASN A 583 -16.99 17.57 18.65
CA ASN A 583 -16.08 16.85 17.75
C ASN A 583 -16.25 17.29 16.29
N ARG A 584 -15.13 17.44 15.57
CA ARG A 584 -15.12 17.79 14.15
C ARG A 584 -14.56 16.69 13.27
N VAL A 585 -15.24 16.43 12.17
CA VAL A 585 -14.73 15.54 11.12
C VAL A 585 -13.79 16.34 10.23
N VAL A 586 -12.55 15.88 10.07
CA VAL A 586 -11.51 16.54 9.29
C VAL A 586 -11.04 15.62 8.17
N ILE A 587 -10.97 16.16 6.96
CA ILE A 587 -10.36 15.51 5.79
C ILE A 587 -9.01 16.17 5.54
N ASP A 588 -7.93 15.40 5.62
CA ASP A 588 -6.59 15.86 5.25
C ASP A 588 -6.38 15.69 3.74
N SER A 589 -6.49 16.78 2.99
CA SER A 589 -6.36 16.78 1.53
C SER A 589 -4.96 16.37 1.05
N ASN A 590 -3.92 16.53 1.88
CA ASN A 590 -2.55 16.06 1.60
C ASN A 590 -2.39 14.54 1.78
N LEU A 591 -3.36 13.86 2.40
CA LEU A 591 -3.43 12.39 2.48
C LEU A 591 -4.56 11.80 1.62
N CYS A 592 -5.37 12.67 1.02
CA CYS A 592 -6.43 12.27 0.11
C CYS A 592 -5.84 11.84 -1.24
N ARG A 593 -6.13 10.60 -1.66
CA ARG A 593 -5.76 10.07 -2.99
C ARG A 593 -6.74 10.46 -4.11
N GLY A 594 -7.71 11.33 -3.83
CA GLY A 594 -8.63 11.87 -4.84
C GLY A 594 -9.60 10.82 -5.42
N CYS A 595 -10.18 9.96 -4.58
CA CYS A 595 -11.11 8.91 -5.02
C CYS A 595 -12.59 9.35 -5.06
N GLY A 596 -12.98 10.36 -4.29
CA GLY A 596 -14.35 10.89 -4.24
C GLY A 596 -15.39 10.02 -3.51
N LEU A 597 -15.01 8.92 -2.86
CA LEU A 597 -15.96 8.03 -2.15
C LEU A 597 -16.72 8.77 -1.03
N CYS A 598 -15.99 9.52 -0.20
CA CYS A 598 -16.56 10.29 0.91
C CYS A 598 -17.47 11.42 0.42
N TYR A 599 -17.11 12.06 -0.69
CA TYR A 599 -17.87 13.10 -1.36
C TYR A 599 -19.25 12.60 -1.78
N ALA A 600 -19.29 11.51 -2.56
CA ALA A 600 -20.55 10.93 -3.03
C ALA A 600 -21.39 10.31 -1.91
N ALA A 601 -20.78 9.98 -0.76
CA ALA A 601 -21.47 9.43 0.40
C ALA A 601 -22.00 10.48 1.38
N CYS A 602 -21.63 11.76 1.23
CA CYS A 602 -21.96 12.79 2.20
C CYS A 602 -23.44 13.21 2.11
N PRO A 603 -24.29 12.86 3.11
CA PRO A 603 -25.72 13.16 3.02
C PRO A 603 -26.01 14.66 3.10
N SER A 604 -25.22 15.42 3.86
CA SER A 604 -25.38 16.88 3.99
C SER A 604 -24.69 17.67 2.88
N LYS A 605 -24.06 17.01 1.89
CA LYS A 605 -23.27 17.66 0.83
C LYS A 605 -22.22 18.66 1.34
N ALA A 606 -21.68 18.40 2.54
CA ALA A 606 -20.63 19.21 3.15
C ALA A 606 -19.24 18.97 2.53
N ILE A 607 -19.03 17.83 1.89
CA ILE A 607 -17.73 17.51 1.28
C ILE A 607 -17.71 18.07 -0.14
N ARG A 608 -16.63 18.74 -0.50
CA ARG A 608 -16.29 19.14 -1.87
C ARG A 608 -15.27 18.19 -2.45
N PHE A 609 -15.34 17.94 -3.76
CA PHE A 609 -14.38 17.13 -4.48
C PHE A 609 -13.77 17.92 -5.64
N SER A 610 -12.62 18.54 -5.36
CA SER A 610 -11.97 19.48 -6.26
C SER A 610 -11.84 18.92 -7.68
N ASN A 611 -12.27 19.73 -8.66
CA ASN A 611 -12.20 19.47 -10.10
C ASN A 611 -13.01 18.26 -10.61
N LEU A 612 -13.94 17.75 -9.80
CA LEU A 612 -14.95 16.78 -10.22
C LEU A 612 -16.23 16.85 -9.36
N GLU A 613 -16.70 18.05 -9.05
CA GLU A 613 -17.94 18.27 -8.30
C GLU A 613 -19.19 18.02 -9.16
N ASP A 614 -20.34 17.84 -8.50
CA ASP A 614 -21.64 17.50 -9.12
C ASP A 614 -22.00 18.51 -10.23
N GLU A 615 -21.84 19.82 -9.95
CA GLU A 615 -22.11 20.89 -10.91
C GLU A 615 -21.24 20.79 -12.17
N GLN A 616 -19.97 20.40 -12.03
CA GLN A 616 -19.07 20.27 -13.18
C GLN A 616 -19.50 19.10 -14.08
N ILE A 617 -19.96 18.00 -13.48
CA ILE A 617 -20.50 16.86 -14.22
C ILE A 617 -21.79 17.25 -14.95
N LEU A 618 -22.68 17.98 -14.28
CA LEU A 618 -23.94 18.44 -14.88
C LEU A 618 -23.69 19.39 -16.06
N LYS A 619 -22.77 20.36 -15.93
CA LYS A 619 -22.38 21.25 -17.04
C LYS A 619 -21.81 20.50 -18.24
N MET A 620 -21.04 19.43 -18.01
CA MET A 620 -20.62 18.54 -19.11
C MET A 620 -21.82 17.84 -19.75
N ALA A 621 -22.75 17.29 -18.96
CA ALA A 621 -23.93 16.59 -19.46
C ALA A 621 -24.86 17.51 -20.29
N GLU A 622 -25.03 18.76 -19.89
CA GLU A 622 -25.84 19.78 -20.57
C GLU A 622 -25.38 20.05 -22.02
N VAL A 623 -24.09 19.88 -22.30
CA VAL A 623 -23.51 20.12 -23.63
C VAL A 623 -23.11 18.84 -24.37
N ALA A 624 -23.30 17.66 -23.76
CA ALA A 624 -22.78 16.39 -24.25
C ALA A 624 -23.36 15.97 -25.61
N PHE A 625 -24.58 16.43 -25.97
CA PHE A 625 -25.27 15.98 -27.18
C PHE A 625 -25.78 17.13 -28.06
N LYS A 626 -25.16 18.32 -27.98
CA LYS A 626 -25.62 19.52 -28.72
C LYS A 626 -25.62 19.32 -30.25
N HIS A 627 -24.69 18.51 -30.76
CA HIS A 627 -24.57 18.26 -32.19
C HIS A 627 -25.16 16.91 -32.62
N LEU A 628 -25.74 16.13 -31.70
CA LEU A 628 -26.40 14.87 -32.05
C LEU A 628 -27.75 15.16 -32.72
N PRO A 629 -28.09 14.50 -33.86
CA PRO A 629 -29.38 14.66 -34.50
C PRO A 629 -30.55 14.32 -33.55
N LYS A 630 -31.62 15.10 -33.64
CA LYS A 630 -32.86 14.85 -32.88
C LYS A 630 -33.41 13.45 -33.19
N GLY A 631 -34.01 12.83 -32.18
CA GLY A 631 -34.62 11.49 -32.29
C GLY A 631 -33.68 10.32 -31.99
N LYS A 632 -32.36 10.49 -32.10
CA LYS A 632 -31.42 9.43 -31.67
C LYS A 632 -31.41 9.28 -30.14
N PRO A 633 -31.26 8.08 -29.57
CA PRO A 633 -31.02 7.90 -28.14
C PRO A 633 -29.73 8.60 -27.70
N ARG A 634 -29.65 9.09 -26.46
CA ARG A 634 -28.45 9.73 -25.90
C ARG A 634 -27.85 8.86 -24.80
N ILE A 635 -26.63 8.37 -24.98
CA ILE A 635 -25.98 7.47 -24.01
C ILE A 635 -24.77 8.16 -23.37
N LEU A 636 -24.84 8.39 -22.06
CA LEU A 636 -23.75 8.96 -21.29
C LEU A 636 -23.01 7.86 -20.52
N ALA A 637 -21.72 7.68 -20.80
CA ALA A 637 -20.90 6.66 -20.16
C ALA A 637 -19.90 7.29 -19.18
N PHE A 638 -20.09 7.05 -17.89
CA PHE A 638 -19.17 7.41 -16.82
C PHE A 638 -18.10 6.33 -16.65
N LEU A 639 -16.87 6.66 -17.03
CA LEU A 639 -15.78 5.71 -17.06
C LEU A 639 -14.80 5.99 -15.92
N CYS A 640 -14.66 5.04 -15.00
CA CYS A 640 -13.60 5.04 -14.01
C CYS A 640 -12.23 5.12 -14.70
N TYR A 641 -11.44 6.13 -14.33
CA TYR A 641 -10.15 6.39 -14.93
C TYR A 641 -9.25 5.16 -14.91
N TRP A 642 -9.17 4.47 -13.77
CA TRP A 642 -8.22 3.39 -13.53
C TRP A 642 -8.41 2.14 -14.37
N CYS A 643 -9.62 1.86 -14.86
CA CYS A 643 -9.88 0.65 -15.63
C CYS A 643 -10.74 0.93 -16.86
N ALA A 644 -11.99 1.34 -16.66
CA ALA A 644 -12.95 1.50 -17.75
C ALA A 644 -12.53 2.53 -18.82
N TYR A 645 -11.87 3.63 -18.44
CA TYR A 645 -11.35 4.60 -19.41
C TYR A 645 -10.24 4.01 -20.28
N GLY A 646 -9.35 3.19 -19.69
CA GLY A 646 -8.33 2.46 -20.45
C GLY A 646 -8.91 1.36 -21.34
N ALA A 647 -9.97 0.68 -20.89
CA ALA A 647 -10.71 -0.27 -21.71
C ALA A 647 -11.35 0.45 -22.92
N ALA A 648 -11.89 1.65 -22.72
CA ALA A 648 -12.43 2.45 -23.81
C ALA A 648 -11.35 2.88 -24.83
N ASP A 649 -10.15 3.20 -24.37
CA ASP A 649 -9.03 3.46 -25.29
C ASP A 649 -8.64 2.21 -26.10
N LEU A 650 -8.67 1.03 -25.47
CA LEU A 650 -8.38 -0.24 -26.13
C LEU A 650 -9.46 -0.66 -27.13
N MET A 651 -10.71 -0.18 -27.00
CA MET A 651 -11.71 -0.34 -28.08
C MET A 651 -11.18 0.29 -29.37
N GLY A 652 -10.58 1.48 -29.29
CA GLY A 652 -9.99 2.16 -30.45
C GLY A 652 -8.81 1.42 -31.06
N TYR A 653 -7.84 0.99 -30.24
CA TYR A 653 -6.69 0.22 -30.73
C TYR A 653 -7.07 -1.12 -31.38
N ASN A 654 -8.15 -1.74 -30.92
CA ASN A 654 -8.68 -2.98 -31.49
C ASN A 654 -9.76 -2.74 -32.56
N ASN A 655 -9.95 -1.49 -33.01
CA ASN A 655 -10.91 -1.09 -34.04
C ASN A 655 -12.36 -1.57 -33.76
N VAL A 656 -12.76 -1.61 -32.48
CA VAL A 656 -14.09 -2.02 -32.06
C VAL A 656 -15.05 -0.85 -32.23
N LYS A 657 -15.99 -0.99 -33.18
CA LYS A 657 -16.99 0.03 -33.47
C LYS A 657 -18.09 0.09 -32.43
N ILE A 658 -18.49 1.29 -32.05
CA ILE A 658 -19.62 1.57 -31.15
C ILE A 658 -20.55 2.62 -31.78
N PRO A 659 -21.80 2.74 -31.33
CA PRO A 659 -22.74 3.76 -31.79
C PRO A 659 -22.24 5.21 -31.56
N GLU A 660 -22.51 6.10 -32.51
CA GLU A 660 -22.05 7.52 -32.50
C GLU A 660 -22.77 8.37 -31.45
N ASN A 661 -23.90 7.91 -30.94
CA ASN A 661 -24.75 8.59 -29.96
C ASN A 661 -24.31 8.41 -28.49
N VAL A 662 -23.06 8.00 -28.29
CA VAL A 662 -22.46 7.79 -26.98
C VAL A 662 -21.51 8.94 -26.66
N ARG A 663 -21.47 9.39 -25.40
CA ARG A 663 -20.48 10.36 -24.90
C ARG A 663 -19.86 9.84 -23.62
N THR A 664 -18.56 10.03 -23.47
CA THR A 664 -17.83 9.54 -22.30
C THR A 664 -17.48 10.68 -21.37
N ILE A 665 -17.83 10.54 -20.09
CA ILE A 665 -17.33 11.39 -19.01
C ILE A 665 -16.35 10.56 -18.20
N ARG A 666 -15.10 11.03 -18.13
CA ARG A 666 -14.10 10.42 -17.28
C ARG A 666 -14.31 10.86 -15.83
N VAL A 667 -14.44 9.89 -14.94
CA VAL A 667 -14.43 10.10 -13.49
C VAL A 667 -13.20 9.47 -12.86
N ARG A 668 -12.73 9.99 -11.72
CA ARG A 668 -11.55 9.42 -11.04
C ARG A 668 -11.80 8.02 -10.53
N CYS A 669 -12.94 7.82 -9.90
CA CYS A 669 -13.47 6.52 -9.50
C CYS A 669 -14.95 6.51 -9.88
N SER A 670 -15.50 5.36 -10.23
CA SER A 670 -16.96 5.26 -10.43
C SER A 670 -17.73 5.65 -9.16
N ALA A 671 -17.16 5.40 -7.99
CA ALA A 671 -17.75 5.72 -6.69
C ALA A 671 -17.77 7.22 -6.35
N SER A 672 -17.10 8.08 -7.13
CA SER A 672 -17.19 9.53 -6.97
C SER A 672 -18.47 10.11 -7.58
N LEU A 673 -19.22 9.32 -8.34
CA LEU A 673 -20.48 9.73 -8.96
C LEU A 673 -21.62 9.55 -7.95
N SER A 674 -22.22 10.65 -7.50
CA SER A 674 -23.38 10.64 -6.62
C SER A 674 -24.64 10.19 -7.37
N LEU A 675 -25.60 9.61 -6.65
CA LEU A 675 -26.90 9.27 -7.23
C LEU A 675 -27.67 10.51 -7.66
N ASP A 676 -27.54 11.61 -6.92
CA ASP A 676 -28.19 12.88 -7.22
C ASP A 676 -27.81 13.39 -8.61
N VAL A 677 -26.53 13.27 -9.02
CA VAL A 677 -26.10 13.65 -10.37
C VAL A 677 -26.74 12.79 -11.44
N ILE A 678 -26.83 11.47 -11.22
CA ILE A 678 -27.46 10.56 -12.18
C ILE A 678 -28.94 10.89 -12.30
N SER A 679 -29.63 11.04 -11.17
CA SER A 679 -31.05 11.41 -11.12
C SER A 679 -31.31 12.76 -11.78
N GLU A 680 -30.46 13.77 -11.54
CA GLU A 680 -30.62 15.09 -12.13
C GLU A 680 -30.41 15.08 -13.65
N ILE A 681 -29.45 14.30 -14.16
CA ILE A 681 -29.24 14.11 -15.61
C ILE A 681 -30.48 13.50 -16.26
N LEU A 682 -31.10 12.52 -15.61
CA LEU A 682 -32.33 11.89 -16.10
C LEU A 682 -33.52 12.84 -16.01
N ALA A 683 -33.70 13.52 -14.88
CA ALA A 683 -34.81 14.43 -14.62
C ALA A 683 -34.80 15.66 -15.55
N ARG A 684 -33.62 16.18 -15.88
CA ARG A 684 -33.44 17.27 -16.86
C ARG A 684 -33.47 16.80 -18.32
N ASP A 685 -33.74 15.52 -18.56
CA ASP A 685 -33.73 14.90 -19.89
C ASP A 685 -32.41 15.16 -20.64
N LEU A 686 -31.25 15.05 -19.98
CA LEU A 686 -29.95 15.27 -20.60
C LEU A 686 -29.39 13.99 -21.26
N ALA A 687 -29.85 12.82 -20.81
CA ALA A 687 -29.53 11.53 -21.39
C ALA A 687 -30.75 10.59 -21.39
N ASP A 688 -30.73 9.59 -22.26
CA ASP A 688 -31.73 8.51 -22.31
C ASP A 688 -31.19 7.25 -21.63
N GLY A 689 -29.88 7.01 -21.72
CA GLY A 689 -29.20 5.92 -21.01
C GLY A 689 -27.92 6.39 -20.33
N ILE A 690 -27.64 5.82 -19.17
CA ILE A 690 -26.41 6.06 -18.41
C ILE A 690 -25.72 4.71 -18.16
N ILE A 691 -24.44 4.64 -18.51
CA ILE A 691 -23.57 3.51 -18.16
C ILE A 691 -22.54 4.00 -17.16
N VAL A 692 -22.44 3.35 -16.00
CA VAL A 692 -21.39 3.59 -15.01
C VAL A 692 -20.46 2.38 -15.00
N ALA A 693 -19.23 2.55 -15.46
CA ALA A 693 -18.26 1.48 -15.59
C ALA A 693 -17.10 1.63 -14.59
N GLY A 694 -16.94 0.64 -13.72
CA GLY A 694 -15.95 0.61 -12.64
C GLY A 694 -14.89 -0.48 -12.78
N CYS A 695 -13.95 -0.51 -11.82
CA CYS A 695 -12.92 -1.56 -11.75
C CYS A 695 -13.54 -2.95 -11.50
N PRO A 696 -12.92 -4.05 -11.96
CA PRO A 696 -13.40 -5.41 -11.71
C PRO A 696 -13.54 -5.75 -10.22
N VAL A 697 -14.34 -6.77 -9.96
CA VAL A 697 -14.43 -7.47 -8.67
C VAL A 697 -13.00 -7.80 -8.18
N ASP A 698 -12.78 -7.56 -6.89
CA ASP A 698 -11.53 -7.74 -6.12
C ASP A 698 -10.29 -6.99 -6.64
N ASN A 699 -10.46 -6.12 -7.64
CA ASN A 699 -9.37 -5.37 -8.28
C ASN A 699 -9.62 -3.86 -8.28
N CYS A 700 -10.40 -3.36 -7.32
CA CYS A 700 -10.64 -1.94 -7.15
C CYS A 700 -9.36 -1.20 -6.75
N HIS A 701 -9.11 -0.04 -7.37
CA HIS A 701 -7.98 0.81 -7.01
C HIS A 701 -8.16 1.55 -5.67
N HIS A 702 -9.40 1.59 -5.17
CA HIS A 702 -9.79 2.25 -3.94
C HIS A 702 -10.53 1.28 -3.02
N ALA A 703 -10.03 0.05 -2.92
CA ALA A 703 -10.51 -1.06 -2.08
C ALA A 703 -11.93 -1.55 -2.40
N TRP A 704 -12.97 -0.77 -2.13
CA TRP A 704 -14.37 -1.17 -2.23
C TRP A 704 -15.27 -0.18 -2.99
N GLY A 705 -14.69 0.82 -3.65
CA GLY A 705 -15.47 1.84 -4.38
C GLY A 705 -16.36 1.25 -5.49
N ASN A 706 -15.94 0.16 -6.12
CA ASN A 706 -16.74 -0.55 -7.11
C ASN A 706 -18.02 -1.15 -6.48
N TYR A 707 -17.90 -1.84 -5.36
CA TYR A 707 -19.03 -2.44 -4.63
C TYR A 707 -20.00 -1.39 -4.08
N MET A 708 -19.47 -0.26 -3.60
CA MET A 708 -20.32 0.86 -3.19
C MET A 708 -21.15 1.41 -4.34
N GLN A 709 -20.56 1.53 -5.53
CA GLN A 709 -21.27 2.09 -6.67
C GLN A 709 -22.28 1.10 -7.27
N GLU A 710 -21.96 -0.19 -7.31
CA GLU A 710 -22.91 -1.25 -7.69
C GLU A 710 -24.20 -1.12 -6.89
N ARG A 711 -24.11 -1.19 -5.56
CA ARG A 711 -25.27 -1.11 -4.66
C ARG A 711 -26.08 0.17 -4.86
N ARG A 712 -25.41 1.30 -5.07
CA ARG A 712 -26.09 2.59 -5.33
C ARG A 712 -26.91 2.53 -6.61
N ILE A 713 -26.35 1.98 -7.69
CA ILE A 713 -27.05 1.87 -8.98
C ILE A 713 -28.21 0.87 -8.89
N GLU A 714 -28.04 -0.24 -8.16
CA GLU A 714 -29.13 -1.18 -7.87
C GLU A 714 -30.30 -0.47 -7.17
N THR A 715 -30.04 0.24 -6.07
CA THR A 715 -31.07 1.01 -5.35
C THR A 715 -31.72 2.09 -6.22
N LEU A 716 -30.95 2.76 -7.08
CA LEU A 716 -31.51 3.74 -8.02
C LEU A 716 -32.46 3.07 -9.03
N ASN A 717 -32.07 1.92 -9.59
CA ASN A 717 -32.89 1.21 -10.56
C ASN A 717 -34.20 0.72 -9.95
N GLU A 718 -34.18 0.19 -8.73
CA GLU A 718 -35.40 -0.14 -7.97
C GLU A 718 -36.30 1.09 -7.80
N SER A 719 -35.70 2.24 -7.49
CA SER A 719 -36.44 3.50 -7.34
C SER A 719 -37.06 3.98 -8.66
N LEU A 720 -36.34 3.88 -9.78
CA LEU A 720 -36.83 4.25 -11.10
C LEU A 720 -38.00 3.35 -11.54
N GLU A 721 -37.92 2.05 -11.26
CA GLU A 721 -38.99 1.09 -11.53
C GLU A 721 -40.25 1.42 -10.74
N LEU A 722 -40.11 1.68 -9.43
CA LEU A 722 -41.24 2.08 -8.56
C LEU A 722 -41.90 3.40 -9.00
N LEU A 723 -41.12 4.32 -9.56
CA LEU A 723 -41.63 5.59 -10.12
C LEU A 723 -42.20 5.45 -11.54
N GLY A 724 -42.17 4.25 -12.13
CA GLY A 724 -42.68 3.99 -13.47
C GLY A 724 -41.83 4.61 -14.59
N VAL A 725 -40.55 4.88 -14.34
CA VAL A 725 -39.62 5.41 -15.35
C VAL A 725 -39.17 4.27 -16.26
N THR A 726 -39.86 4.09 -17.39
CA THR A 726 -39.62 2.99 -18.34
C THR A 726 -38.85 3.42 -19.59
N ASP A 727 -38.72 4.72 -19.83
CA ASP A 727 -38.08 5.30 -21.02
C ASP A 727 -36.59 5.61 -20.82
N LYS A 728 -36.07 5.45 -19.60
CA LYS A 728 -34.68 5.70 -19.22
C LYS A 728 -34.01 4.45 -18.68
N LYS A 729 -32.69 4.34 -18.84
CA LYS A 729 -31.91 3.20 -18.35
C LYS A 729 -30.62 3.61 -17.66
N VAL A 730 -30.32 2.99 -16.52
CA VAL A 730 -29.03 3.12 -15.82
C VAL A 730 -28.42 1.74 -15.62
N ARG A 731 -27.16 1.57 -16.03
CA ARG A 731 -26.45 0.29 -15.98
C ARG A 731 -25.11 0.41 -15.28
N TRP A 732 -24.84 -0.51 -14.35
CA TRP A 732 -23.53 -0.71 -13.74
C TRP A 732 -22.74 -1.78 -14.50
N GLU A 733 -21.44 -1.56 -14.70
CA GLU A 733 -20.56 -2.52 -15.37
C GLU A 733 -19.19 -2.65 -14.70
N TYR A 734 -18.81 -3.89 -14.37
CA TYR A 734 -17.45 -4.25 -14.00
C TYR A 734 -16.56 -4.37 -15.24
N ILE A 735 -15.70 -3.36 -15.47
CA ILE A 735 -14.83 -3.25 -16.64
C ILE A 735 -13.38 -3.09 -16.21
N GLY A 736 -12.59 -4.16 -16.36
CA GLY A 736 -11.13 -4.11 -16.32
C GLY A 736 -10.57 -3.55 -17.62
N VAL A 737 -9.31 -3.09 -17.58
CA VAL A 737 -8.60 -2.66 -18.81
C VAL A 737 -8.70 -3.70 -19.94
N PRO A 738 -8.51 -5.01 -19.73
CA PRO A 738 -8.63 -5.99 -20.81
C PRO A 738 -10.07 -6.29 -21.26
N ASN A 739 -11.09 -5.75 -20.59
CA ASN A 739 -12.49 -6.03 -20.88
C ASN A 739 -13.13 -5.03 -21.86
N TRP A 740 -12.36 -4.53 -22.83
CA TRP A 740 -12.84 -3.53 -23.81
C TRP A 740 -14.03 -4.04 -24.64
N LEU A 741 -14.06 -5.33 -25.02
CA LEU A 741 -15.20 -5.93 -25.72
C LEU A 741 -16.46 -5.94 -24.85
N LYS A 742 -16.33 -6.21 -23.54
CA LYS A 742 -17.47 -6.17 -22.61
C LYS A 742 -18.07 -4.77 -22.55
N LEU A 743 -17.23 -3.74 -22.45
CA LEU A 743 -17.68 -2.35 -22.47
C LEU A 743 -18.37 -1.98 -23.79
N ALA A 744 -17.78 -2.37 -24.93
CA ALA A 744 -18.38 -2.14 -26.24
C ALA A 744 -19.76 -2.82 -26.38
N ASN A 745 -19.89 -4.04 -25.88
CA ASN A 745 -21.14 -4.79 -25.90
C ASN A 745 -22.19 -4.14 -25.02
N ALA A 746 -21.85 -3.72 -23.80
CA ALA A 746 -22.77 -2.99 -22.91
C ALA A 746 -23.29 -1.70 -23.56
N ILE A 747 -22.42 -0.96 -24.25
CA ILE A 747 -22.81 0.23 -25.01
C ILE A 747 -23.77 -0.11 -26.16
N LYS A 748 -23.46 -1.13 -26.95
CA LYS A 748 -24.29 -1.58 -28.08
C LYS A 748 -25.67 -2.07 -27.63
N GLU A 749 -25.70 -2.80 -26.53
CA GLU A 749 -26.91 -3.34 -25.93
C GLU A 749 -27.81 -2.22 -25.40
N MET A 750 -27.24 -1.29 -24.62
CA MET A 750 -27.94 -0.07 -24.18
C MET A 750 -28.54 0.71 -25.36
N ASN A 751 -27.78 0.85 -26.45
CA ASN A 751 -28.28 1.52 -27.66
C ASN A 751 -29.46 0.79 -28.30
N ARG A 752 -29.38 -0.55 -28.45
CA ARG A 752 -30.49 -1.34 -29.00
C ARG A 752 -31.75 -1.21 -28.16
N GLU A 753 -31.60 -1.31 -26.84
CA GLU A 753 -32.69 -1.20 -25.89
C GLU A 753 -33.38 0.18 -25.97
N LEU A 754 -32.62 1.28 -25.98
CA LEU A 754 -33.19 2.62 -26.04
C LEU A 754 -33.81 2.94 -27.41
N THR A 755 -33.23 2.42 -28.50
CA THR A 755 -33.84 2.53 -29.83
C THR A 755 -35.19 1.82 -29.85
N ALA A 756 -35.27 0.59 -29.32
CA ALA A 756 -36.53 -0.15 -29.24
C ALA A 756 -37.60 0.59 -28.42
N ILE A 757 -37.19 1.24 -27.33
CA ILE A 757 -38.09 2.10 -26.53
C ILE A 757 -38.61 3.28 -27.35
N LYS A 758 -37.72 4.01 -28.05
CA LYS A 758 -38.13 5.16 -28.88
C LYS A 758 -38.99 4.77 -30.08
N GLU A 759 -38.83 3.55 -30.59
CA GLU A 759 -39.61 2.98 -31.69
C GLU A 759 -40.91 2.31 -31.21
N GLY A 760 -41.17 2.25 -29.90
CA GLY A 760 -42.38 1.65 -29.32
C GLY A 760 -42.43 0.12 -29.38
N SER A 761 -41.30 -0.56 -29.58
CA SER A 761 -41.19 -2.01 -29.71
C SER A 761 -40.67 -2.72 -28.45
N TYR A 762 -40.42 -1.98 -27.37
CA TYR A 762 -39.91 -2.53 -26.11
C TYR A 762 -41.03 -3.10 -25.23
N VAL A 763 -40.95 -4.39 -24.90
CA VAL A 763 -41.79 -5.06 -23.91
C VAL A 763 -40.91 -5.45 -22.73
N GLN A 764 -41.22 -4.94 -21.54
CA GLN A 764 -40.49 -5.25 -20.31
C GLN A 764 -40.88 -6.69 -19.90
N ASN A 765 -39.93 -7.62 -19.92
CA ASN A 765 -40.11 -9.00 -19.44
C ASN A 765 -39.81 -9.10 -17.95
#